data_AF-A0AA43CD66-F1
#
_entry.id   AF-A0AA43CD66-F1
#
_cell.length_a   1.000
_cell.length_b   1.000
_cell.length_c   1.000
_cell.angle_alpha   90.00
_cell.angle_beta   90.00
_cell.angle_gamma   90.00
#
_symmetry.space_group_name_H-M   'P 1'
#
loop_
_entity.id
_entity.type
_entity.pdbx_description
1 polymer ?
#
loop_
_entity_poly.entity_id
_entity_poly.type
_entity_poly.pdbx_seq_one_letter_code
_entity_poly.pdbx_strand_id
1 'polypeptide(L)'
;MRTDPRMLVALVVSLALMAAVGCSDSEQEPLGVDGWVPVGARTVGVYDYGIIPEPNAFHTMHVGPNNSDNVWIAAAPMMELAWTKETRFYVPEGPTYDNEGNLYFSPLFPPEDDDVSLVSLDAETGERNWAIPSNGSNAGSGAILILNDPDNPGAQIVYHATYTEAMALRPDGSEIWRVPTGLTLPDIVQGERSTTHSFGFNYHPRTDSVVGLTIGGEIFAFDRATGTKKAPNGQIPGAPAASVEIEFPPFVIDASNALTDEVFGQTPSGLSLWSVIIDVIFGGGSVVTNYFAIDPNTSVIYVAATADDAADGTADGKSELGALYSVDLADDGNGGLEFQVLNSTTFEGGTGSTPSISEDGERVFVSDNLGNVIALDREMNELWRFDVGEPIAASIAVSPDNGELFAVTRKDVFKLTDNGDSASLDWTATFGAFPDDPQILLEFQALTPTITANGIAVSVGGGQTIQGREIMLKVGVGLLDRDTGELLSFTQGREESIAVTSVAPDGGIYTANSPVRRVAGKAILGDLIEDIIGGISRYKPIRNDLLVRDASCAAGARAQNAATIANSAPASANQDIRQVQVLIDQSRASLARALSDGDLEAGPVDRLNADLDAAEADLSITGLEPTAARLLSVCNAL
;
A
#
# COMPACT_ATOMS: atom_id res chain seq x y z
N MET A 1 -65.50 2.12 -37.02
CA MET A 1 -65.63 2.11 -35.55
C MET A 1 -64.64 3.17 -35.03
N ARG A 2 -65.06 4.43 -34.93
CA ARG A 2 -65.33 5.15 -33.66
C ARG A 2 -64.29 4.85 -32.56
N THR A 3 -63.29 5.71 -32.47
CA THR A 3 -62.44 5.92 -31.30
C THR A 3 -63.20 6.77 -30.26
N ASP A 4 -63.15 6.35 -29.00
CA ASP A 4 -63.80 6.99 -27.85
C ASP A 4 -62.90 8.12 -27.29
N PRO A 5 -63.37 9.36 -27.08
CA PRO A 5 -62.52 10.50 -26.70
C PRO A 5 -62.16 10.58 -25.21
N ARG A 6 -62.43 9.54 -24.40
CA ARG A 6 -62.25 9.59 -22.93
C ARG A 6 -60.88 9.13 -22.42
N MET A 7 -59.94 8.82 -23.30
CA MET A 7 -58.60 8.34 -22.91
C MET A 7 -57.49 9.41 -23.02
N LEU A 8 -57.84 10.69 -23.25
CA LEU A 8 -56.87 11.78 -23.42
C LEU A 8 -56.81 12.77 -22.23
N VAL A 9 -57.54 12.53 -21.14
CA VAL A 9 -57.56 13.43 -19.97
C VAL A 9 -56.91 12.80 -18.72
N ALA A 10 -56.61 11.50 -18.73
CA ALA A 10 -55.88 10.84 -17.64
C ALA A 10 -54.34 10.91 -17.79
N LEU A 11 -53.83 11.29 -18.97
CA LEU A 11 -52.38 11.32 -19.23
C LEU A 11 -51.71 12.68 -18.99
N VAL A 12 -52.48 13.73 -18.69
CA VAL A 12 -51.96 15.10 -18.53
C VAL A 12 -51.95 15.58 -17.06
N VAL A 13 -52.51 14.80 -16.13
CA VAL A 13 -52.47 15.14 -14.68
C VAL A 13 -51.40 14.32 -13.93
N SER A 14 -50.92 13.20 -14.47
CA SER A 14 -49.80 12.43 -13.87
C SER A 14 -48.41 12.91 -14.28
N LEU A 15 -48.29 13.80 -15.28
CA LEU A 15 -47.01 14.39 -15.69
C LEU A 15 -46.68 15.73 -15.00
N ALA A 16 -47.59 16.24 -14.14
CA ALA A 16 -47.41 17.50 -13.42
C ALA A 16 -47.19 17.32 -11.90
N LEU A 17 -47.08 16.08 -11.41
CA LEU A 17 -46.71 15.76 -10.02
C LEU A 17 -45.34 15.07 -9.88
N MET A 18 -44.55 14.97 -10.96
CA MET A 18 -43.16 14.46 -10.93
C MET A 18 -42.11 15.57 -11.14
N ALA A 19 -42.48 16.83 -10.94
CA ALA A 19 -41.58 17.99 -11.04
C ALA A 19 -41.55 18.79 -9.74
N ALA A 20 -41.52 18.09 -8.60
CA ALA A 20 -41.28 18.65 -7.27
C ALA A 20 -40.87 17.57 -6.25
N VAL A 21 -40.06 16.59 -6.65
CA VAL A 21 -39.15 15.97 -5.68
C VAL A 21 -37.90 16.84 -5.79
N GLY A 22 -37.89 17.93 -5.02
CA GLY A 22 -36.64 18.63 -4.80
C GLY A 22 -35.65 17.61 -4.28
N CYS A 23 -34.42 17.63 -4.82
CA CYS A 23 -33.27 17.14 -4.09
C CYS A 23 -33.29 17.86 -2.73
N SER A 24 -33.89 17.23 -1.73
CA SER A 24 -33.37 17.44 -0.38
C SER A 24 -32.03 16.75 -0.44
N ASP A 25 -30.95 17.54 -0.43
CA ASP A 25 -29.70 17.10 0.16
C ASP A 25 -30.09 16.58 1.54
N SER A 26 -30.30 15.26 1.65
CA SER A 26 -30.37 14.63 2.95
C SER A 26 -28.95 14.80 3.47
N GLU A 27 -28.76 15.79 4.31
CA GLU A 27 -27.60 15.96 5.16
C GLU A 27 -27.32 14.59 5.77
N GLN A 28 -26.36 13.87 5.17
CA GLN A 28 -26.00 12.52 5.59
C GLN A 28 -25.50 12.70 7.03
N GLU A 29 -26.10 11.98 7.99
CA GLU A 29 -25.64 12.13 9.38
C GLU A 29 -24.11 11.91 9.41
N PRO A 30 -23.36 12.78 10.10
CA PRO A 30 -21.91 12.66 10.13
C PRO A 30 -21.56 11.26 10.62
N LEU A 31 -20.68 10.57 9.89
CA LEU A 31 -20.16 9.29 10.34
C LEU A 31 -19.55 9.46 11.74
N GLY A 32 -19.78 8.48 12.60
CA GLY A 32 -19.16 8.42 13.91
C GLY A 32 -17.64 8.46 13.81
N VAL A 33 -16.98 8.91 14.88
CA VAL A 33 -15.53 8.74 15.01
C VAL A 33 -15.26 7.29 15.40
N ASP A 34 -14.23 6.70 14.82
CA ASP A 34 -13.68 5.40 15.24
C ASP A 34 -13.45 5.38 16.76
N GLY A 35 -13.85 4.27 17.40
CA GLY A 35 -13.82 4.14 18.87
C GLY A 35 -12.45 3.78 19.45
N TRP A 36 -11.49 3.39 18.61
CA TRP A 36 -10.20 2.86 19.02
C TRP A 36 -9.33 3.95 19.64
N VAL A 37 -8.59 3.57 20.69
CA VAL A 37 -7.59 4.43 21.32
C VAL A 37 -6.34 3.61 21.66
N PRO A 38 -5.14 4.23 21.58
CA PRO A 38 -3.91 3.56 21.99
C PRO A 38 -3.92 3.31 23.51
N VAL A 39 -3.41 2.16 23.94
CA VAL A 39 -3.35 1.78 25.36
C VAL A 39 -1.95 1.30 25.74
N GLY A 40 -1.34 2.01 26.69
CA GLY A 40 -0.01 1.64 27.17
C GLY A 40 1.09 2.03 26.20
N ALA A 41 2.27 1.43 26.37
CA ALA A 41 3.43 1.74 25.55
C ALA A 41 3.37 1.00 24.21
N ARG A 42 3.72 1.70 23.13
CA ARG A 42 3.94 1.12 21.80
C ARG A 42 5.37 0.63 21.64
N THR A 43 5.59 -0.27 20.68
CA THR A 43 6.95 -0.58 20.20
C THR A 43 7.55 0.65 19.52
N VAL A 44 8.84 0.86 19.69
CA VAL A 44 9.56 2.05 19.19
C VAL A 44 10.86 1.66 18.53
N GLY A 45 11.12 2.29 17.39
CA GLY A 45 12.39 2.21 16.70
C GLY A 45 13.40 3.22 17.25
N VAL A 46 14.66 2.94 16.99
CA VAL A 46 15.83 3.75 17.35
C VAL A 46 16.60 4.11 16.08
N TYR A 47 15.91 4.79 15.16
CA TYR A 47 16.46 5.21 13.88
C TYR A 47 16.14 6.69 13.59
N ASP A 48 16.79 7.24 12.56
CA ASP A 48 16.83 8.68 12.32
C ASP A 48 15.75 9.14 11.32
N TYR A 49 14.78 9.91 11.81
CA TYR A 49 13.76 10.56 10.96
C TYR A 49 14.31 11.72 10.12
N GLY A 50 15.56 12.14 10.35
CA GLY A 50 16.27 13.09 9.51
C GLY A 50 16.61 12.56 8.12
N ILE A 51 16.62 11.23 7.94
CA ILE A 51 16.82 10.57 6.64
C ILE A 51 15.58 9.76 6.23
N ILE A 52 15.07 8.92 7.14
CA ILE A 52 13.83 8.16 6.89
C ILE A 52 12.66 9.11 7.14
N PRO A 53 11.78 9.39 6.17
CA PRO A 53 10.63 10.24 6.42
C PRO A 53 9.76 9.68 7.55
N GLU A 54 9.15 10.57 8.34
CA GLU A 54 8.08 10.15 9.23
C GLU A 54 6.96 9.50 8.39
N PRO A 55 6.26 8.46 8.89
CA PRO A 55 5.28 7.70 8.12
C PRO A 55 3.96 8.47 8.00
N ASN A 56 4.02 9.70 7.49
CA ASN A 56 2.87 10.54 7.19
C ASN A 56 2.25 10.25 5.81
N ALA A 57 2.90 9.39 5.01
CA ALA A 57 2.46 8.89 3.71
C ALA A 57 3.31 7.67 3.30
N PHE A 58 3.01 7.11 2.14
CA PHE A 58 3.83 6.06 1.52
C PHE A 58 5.07 6.68 0.85
N HIS A 59 6.21 6.66 1.53
CA HIS A 59 7.52 7.06 0.98
C HIS A 59 8.26 5.88 0.32
N THR A 60 7.74 4.67 0.47
CA THR A 60 8.10 3.43 -0.22
C THR A 60 6.85 2.53 -0.27
N MET A 61 6.94 1.32 -0.84
CA MET A 61 5.77 0.45 -1.10
C MET A 61 4.89 0.20 0.13
N HIS A 62 5.53 0.03 1.29
CA HIS A 62 4.87 -0.31 2.55
C HIS A 62 5.21 0.72 3.65
N VAL A 63 5.07 2.00 3.29
CA VAL A 63 5.29 3.18 4.14
C VAL A 63 6.75 3.48 4.48
N GLY A 64 7.49 2.51 5.03
CA GLY A 64 8.87 2.67 5.48
C GLY A 64 9.70 1.39 5.30
N PRO A 65 10.99 1.40 5.70
CA PRO A 65 11.90 0.29 5.46
C PRO A 65 11.46 -1.04 6.09
N ASN A 66 10.73 -0.98 7.20
CA ASN A 66 10.20 -2.13 7.94
C ASN A 66 8.90 -2.71 7.37
N ASN A 67 8.32 -2.11 6.32
CA ASN A 67 7.11 -2.56 5.65
C ASN A 67 5.90 -2.75 6.58
N SER A 68 5.61 -1.76 7.44
CA SER A 68 4.55 -1.88 8.44
C SER A 68 3.14 -1.67 7.89
N ASP A 69 2.98 -1.06 6.71
CA ASP A 69 1.68 -0.62 6.18
C ASP A 69 0.88 0.24 7.19
N ASN A 70 1.60 1.00 8.03
CA ASN A 70 1.04 1.85 9.07
C ASN A 70 1.47 3.31 8.90
N VAL A 71 0.51 4.19 8.65
CA VAL A 71 0.71 5.64 8.59
C VAL A 71 0.24 6.32 9.88
N TRP A 72 0.89 7.42 10.23
CA TRP A 72 0.61 8.18 11.46
C TRP A 72 -0.56 9.15 11.35
N ILE A 73 -1.04 9.38 10.13
CA ILE A 73 -2.12 10.29 9.79
C ILE A 73 -3.50 9.60 9.85
N ALA A 74 -4.56 10.40 9.87
CA ALA A 74 -5.92 9.93 9.67
C ALA A 74 -6.24 9.78 8.17
N ALA A 75 -7.00 8.75 7.80
CA ALA A 75 -7.68 8.70 6.50
C ALA A 75 -8.95 9.55 6.54
N ALA A 76 -9.33 10.10 5.39
CA ALA A 76 -10.55 10.88 5.29
C ALA A 76 -11.78 9.97 5.49
N PRO A 77 -12.70 10.32 6.41
CA PRO A 77 -13.87 9.48 6.68
C PRO A 77 -14.87 9.48 5.51
N MET A 78 -14.81 10.48 4.62
CA MET A 78 -15.65 10.56 3.43
C MET A 78 -14.81 10.97 2.22
N MET A 79 -14.94 10.22 1.13
CA MET A 79 -14.15 10.40 -0.08
C MET A 79 -15.04 10.36 -1.34
N GLU A 80 -14.47 10.80 -2.46
CA GLU A 80 -15.00 10.55 -3.80
C GLU A 80 -13.87 10.26 -4.79
N LEU A 81 -14.15 9.46 -5.83
CA LEU A 81 -13.21 9.28 -6.95
C LEU A 81 -13.04 10.63 -7.68
N ALA A 82 -11.85 11.21 -7.60
CA ALA A 82 -11.52 12.50 -8.20
C ALA A 82 -11.10 12.35 -9.66
N TRP A 83 -10.17 11.44 -9.93
CA TRP A 83 -9.64 11.19 -11.26
C TRP A 83 -9.00 9.81 -11.38
N THR A 84 -8.90 9.33 -12.62
CA THR A 84 -8.01 8.23 -13.00
C THR A 84 -7.17 8.68 -14.20
N LYS A 85 -5.85 8.52 -14.11
CA LYS A 85 -4.87 9.02 -15.10
C LYS A 85 -3.91 7.93 -15.50
N GLU A 86 -3.24 8.12 -16.63
CA GLU A 86 -2.24 7.17 -17.15
C GLU A 86 -2.82 5.78 -17.43
N THR A 87 -4.05 5.74 -17.93
CA THR A 87 -4.92 4.54 -18.01
C THR A 87 -4.41 3.42 -18.92
N ARG A 88 -3.32 3.62 -19.65
CA ARG A 88 -2.68 2.62 -20.52
C ARG A 88 -1.52 1.88 -19.83
N PHE A 89 -1.15 2.27 -18.61
CA PHE A 89 -0.08 1.63 -17.87
C PHE A 89 -0.60 0.58 -16.91
N TYR A 90 -0.01 -0.62 -16.93
CA TYR A 90 -0.22 -1.60 -15.88
C TYR A 90 0.72 -1.28 -14.71
N VAL A 91 0.19 -0.98 -13.52
CA VAL A 91 1.01 -0.51 -12.38
C VAL A 91 0.84 -1.47 -11.18
N PRO A 92 1.76 -2.42 -10.99
CA PRO A 92 1.67 -3.40 -9.91
C PRO A 92 2.24 -2.92 -8.57
N GLU A 93 3.08 -1.86 -8.56
CA GLU A 93 3.64 -1.29 -7.33
C GLU A 93 3.40 0.24 -7.20
N GLY A 94 3.19 0.71 -5.96
CA GLY A 94 3.00 2.14 -5.64
C GLY A 94 1.54 2.61 -5.58
N PRO A 95 1.27 3.93 -5.68
CA PRO A 95 2.24 5.03 -5.79
C PRO A 95 2.88 5.42 -4.44
N THR A 96 3.95 6.20 -4.52
CA THR A 96 4.61 6.85 -3.36
C THR A 96 4.63 8.37 -3.51
N TYR A 97 4.82 9.11 -2.40
CA TYR A 97 4.61 10.57 -2.35
C TYR A 97 5.81 11.31 -1.77
N ASP A 98 6.08 12.49 -2.29
CA ASP A 98 6.95 13.45 -1.63
C ASP A 98 6.15 14.49 -0.81
N ASN A 99 6.88 15.36 -0.13
CA ASN A 99 6.34 16.48 0.64
C ASN A 99 6.03 17.73 -0.23
N GLU A 100 6.29 17.68 -1.54
CA GLU A 100 6.03 18.77 -2.49
C GLU A 100 4.68 18.64 -3.20
N GLY A 101 3.94 17.55 -2.95
CA GLY A 101 2.63 17.29 -3.56
C GLY A 101 2.71 16.48 -4.85
N ASN A 102 3.83 15.79 -5.10
CA ASN A 102 3.97 14.89 -6.23
C ASN A 102 3.81 13.43 -5.78
N LEU A 103 3.35 12.61 -6.72
CA LEU A 103 3.37 11.15 -6.58
C LEU A 103 4.18 10.51 -7.69
N TYR A 104 4.67 9.30 -7.41
CA TYR A 104 5.59 8.57 -8.26
C TYR A 104 5.16 7.13 -8.43
N PHE A 105 5.28 6.61 -9.66
CA PHE A 105 5.06 5.20 -9.94
C PHE A 105 5.88 4.74 -11.15
N SER A 106 6.05 3.43 -11.27
CA SER A 106 6.72 2.80 -12.41
C SER A 106 5.77 1.78 -13.05
N PRO A 107 5.54 1.84 -14.37
CA PRO A 107 4.68 0.89 -15.04
C PRO A 107 5.43 -0.38 -15.45
N LEU A 108 4.71 -1.50 -15.46
CA LEU A 108 5.18 -2.76 -16.00
C LEU A 108 4.93 -2.80 -17.52
N PHE A 109 5.99 -3.08 -18.30
CA PHE A 109 5.94 -3.17 -19.76
C PHE A 109 5.17 -2.01 -20.42
N PRO A 110 5.62 -0.76 -20.25
CA PRO A 110 4.94 0.39 -20.85
C PRO A 110 4.81 0.23 -22.37
N PRO A 111 3.72 0.73 -22.99
CA PRO A 111 3.56 0.73 -24.44
C PRO A 111 4.74 1.39 -25.16
N GLU A 112 5.12 0.86 -26.33
CA GLU A 112 6.25 1.39 -27.12
C GLU A 112 6.10 2.88 -27.48
N ASP A 113 4.88 3.39 -27.58
CA ASP A 113 4.59 4.80 -27.89
C ASP A 113 4.69 5.74 -26.69
N ASP A 114 4.88 5.22 -25.47
CA ASP A 114 5.10 5.97 -24.22
C ASP A 114 6.05 5.18 -23.28
N ASP A 115 7.27 4.94 -23.78
CA ASP A 115 8.31 4.11 -23.14
C ASP A 115 8.96 4.79 -21.91
N VAL A 116 8.41 4.54 -20.72
CA VAL A 116 8.82 5.19 -19.46
C VAL A 116 9.20 4.18 -18.37
N SER A 117 10.23 4.49 -17.59
CA SER A 117 10.63 3.74 -16.40
C SER A 117 10.07 4.32 -15.11
N LEU A 118 9.85 5.63 -15.06
CA LEU A 118 9.31 6.34 -13.90
C LEU A 118 8.43 7.49 -14.37
N VAL A 119 7.29 7.68 -13.72
CA VAL A 119 6.38 8.79 -13.96
C VAL A 119 6.15 9.55 -12.67
N SER A 120 6.21 10.88 -12.74
CA SER A 120 5.77 11.78 -11.68
C SER A 120 4.46 12.46 -12.08
N LEU A 121 3.46 12.45 -11.20
CA LEU A 121 2.23 13.21 -11.36
C LEU A 121 2.10 14.23 -10.23
N ASP A 122 1.49 15.37 -10.52
CA ASP A 122 0.92 16.24 -9.49
C ASP A 122 -0.21 15.46 -8.79
N ALA A 123 -0.09 15.27 -7.47
CA ALA A 123 -1.02 14.43 -6.73
C ALA A 123 -2.43 15.02 -6.72
N GLU A 124 -2.58 16.35 -6.83
CA GLU A 124 -3.88 16.97 -6.80
C GLU A 124 -4.67 16.74 -8.10
N THR A 125 -4.04 17.02 -9.24
CA THR A 125 -4.67 17.08 -10.56
C THR A 125 -4.49 15.82 -11.39
N GLY A 126 -3.47 15.01 -11.06
CA GLY A 126 -3.03 13.86 -11.83
C GLY A 126 -2.41 14.23 -13.18
N GLU A 127 -2.01 15.49 -13.36
CA GLU A 127 -1.24 15.91 -14.53
C GLU A 127 0.22 15.42 -14.41
N ARG A 128 0.77 14.93 -15.52
CA ARG A 128 2.16 14.46 -15.55
C ARG A 128 3.10 15.65 -15.39
N ASN A 129 3.93 15.62 -14.34
CA ASN A 129 5.00 16.59 -14.13
C ASN A 129 6.15 16.32 -15.11
N TRP A 130 6.65 15.09 -15.08
CA TRP A 130 7.76 14.60 -15.88
C TRP A 130 7.77 13.06 -15.89
N ALA A 131 8.60 12.48 -16.75
CA ALA A 131 8.87 11.04 -16.78
C ALA A 131 10.34 10.76 -17.14
N ILE A 132 10.86 9.64 -16.66
CA ILE A 132 12.15 9.10 -17.07
C ILE A 132 11.90 8.03 -18.14
N PRO A 133 12.58 8.06 -19.31
CA PRO A 133 12.41 7.03 -20.33
C PRO A 133 12.95 5.68 -19.83
N SER A 134 12.42 4.57 -20.36
CA SER A 134 13.01 3.24 -20.09
C SER A 134 14.21 2.92 -20.99
N ASN A 135 14.31 3.59 -22.14
CA ASN A 135 15.37 3.39 -23.15
C ASN A 135 15.48 1.91 -23.61
N GLY A 136 14.34 1.23 -23.74
CA GLY A 136 14.31 -0.19 -24.11
C GLY A 136 14.78 -1.15 -23.01
N SER A 137 15.04 -0.64 -21.81
CA SER A 137 15.24 -1.44 -20.61
C SER A 137 14.03 -1.22 -19.71
N ASN A 138 13.04 -2.13 -19.74
CA ASN A 138 12.30 -2.48 -18.53
C ASN A 138 11.28 -3.61 -18.71
N ALA A 139 11.37 -4.57 -17.78
CA ALA A 139 10.23 -5.36 -17.32
C ALA A 139 9.49 -4.63 -16.17
N GLY A 140 9.31 -3.31 -16.32
CA GLY A 140 9.00 -2.38 -15.22
C GLY A 140 10.05 -2.31 -14.12
N SER A 141 9.92 -1.31 -13.27
CA SER A 141 10.61 -1.19 -11.99
C SER A 141 9.55 -1.11 -10.89
N GLY A 142 9.91 -1.49 -9.67
CA GLY A 142 9.01 -1.54 -8.54
C GLY A 142 8.93 -0.22 -7.80
N ALA A 143 8.67 -0.30 -6.50
CA ALA A 143 8.33 0.86 -5.70
C ALA A 143 9.45 1.90 -5.64
N ILE A 144 9.04 3.17 -5.70
CA ILE A 144 9.92 4.32 -5.65
C ILE A 144 10.19 4.68 -4.20
N LEU A 145 11.46 4.77 -3.82
CA LEU A 145 11.87 5.14 -2.47
C LEU A 145 12.13 6.64 -2.39
N ILE A 146 11.58 7.26 -1.36
CA ILE A 146 11.74 8.68 -1.08
C ILE A 146 12.36 8.81 0.30
N LEU A 147 13.47 9.54 0.38
CA LEU A 147 14.16 9.83 1.64
C LEU A 147 14.31 11.34 1.83
N ASN A 148 14.36 11.78 3.08
CA ASN A 148 14.73 13.14 3.41
C ASN A 148 16.18 13.42 3.00
N ASP A 149 16.45 14.65 2.55
CA ASP A 149 17.79 15.11 2.21
C ASP A 149 18.45 15.76 3.45
N PRO A 150 19.35 15.06 4.17
CA PRO A 150 20.00 15.63 5.36
C PRO A 150 20.90 16.83 5.02
N ASP A 151 21.36 16.97 3.77
CA ASP A 151 22.19 18.08 3.33
C ASP A 151 21.34 19.32 2.93
N ASN A 152 20.04 19.12 2.69
CA ASN A 152 19.09 20.17 2.31
C ASN A 152 17.78 20.02 3.13
N PRO A 153 17.76 20.51 4.40
CA PRO A 153 16.62 20.30 5.29
C PRO A 153 15.28 20.73 4.69
N GLY A 154 14.30 19.82 4.75
CA GLY A 154 12.95 20.00 4.17
C GLY A 154 12.82 19.51 2.72
N ALA A 155 13.93 19.27 2.01
CA ALA A 155 13.91 18.64 0.70
C ALA A 155 13.94 17.11 0.83
N GLN A 156 13.52 16.42 -0.25
CA GLN A 156 13.59 14.98 -0.38
C GLN A 156 14.33 14.56 -1.65
N ILE A 157 14.74 13.30 -1.69
CA ILE A 157 15.39 12.66 -2.83
C ILE A 157 14.58 11.43 -3.22
N VAL A 158 14.34 11.29 -4.51
CA VAL A 158 13.61 10.18 -5.13
C VAL A 158 14.62 9.17 -5.67
N TYR A 159 14.52 7.91 -5.25
CA TYR A 159 15.39 6.80 -5.65
C TYR A 159 14.63 5.80 -6.50
N HIS A 160 15.20 5.46 -7.64
CA HIS A 160 14.60 4.53 -8.60
C HIS A 160 15.63 3.55 -9.14
N ALA A 161 15.25 2.28 -9.25
CA ALA A 161 16.10 1.22 -9.78
C ALA A 161 15.34 0.42 -10.84
N THR A 162 15.88 0.41 -12.05
CA THR A 162 15.56 -0.60 -13.06
C THR A 162 16.51 -1.78 -12.90
N TYR A 163 16.36 -2.81 -13.74
CA TYR A 163 17.30 -3.93 -13.73
C TYR A 163 18.75 -3.51 -14.00
N THR A 164 18.98 -2.57 -14.92
CA THR A 164 20.31 -2.18 -15.38
C THR A 164 20.80 -0.84 -14.86
N GLU A 165 19.90 0.03 -14.41
CA GLU A 165 20.23 1.37 -13.94
C GLU A 165 19.67 1.66 -12.55
N ALA A 166 20.47 2.34 -11.74
CA ALA A 166 20.08 2.94 -10.47
C ALA A 166 20.21 4.46 -10.57
N MET A 167 19.27 5.20 -9.99
CA MET A 167 19.31 6.66 -9.99
C MET A 167 18.77 7.29 -8.71
N ALA A 168 19.24 8.51 -8.45
CA ALA A 168 18.66 9.44 -7.50
C ALA A 168 18.30 10.74 -8.21
N LEU A 169 17.09 11.22 -7.94
CA LEU A 169 16.47 12.37 -8.58
C LEU A 169 15.98 13.35 -7.52
N ARG A 170 15.87 14.61 -7.91
CA ARG A 170 15.10 15.61 -7.18
C ARG A 170 13.61 15.50 -7.53
N PRO A 171 12.70 16.03 -6.70
CA PRO A 171 11.27 16.09 -7.00
C PRO A 171 10.93 16.75 -8.34
N ASP A 172 11.74 17.71 -8.80
CA ASP A 172 11.60 18.35 -10.11
C ASP A 172 12.08 17.49 -11.30
N GLY A 173 12.55 16.27 -11.04
CA GLY A 173 13.05 15.31 -12.04
C GLY A 173 14.52 15.48 -12.41
N SER A 174 15.23 16.45 -11.82
CA SER A 174 16.66 16.63 -12.08
C SER A 174 17.50 15.52 -11.44
N GLU A 175 18.48 15.01 -12.19
CA GLU A 175 19.33 13.90 -11.74
C GLU A 175 20.39 14.39 -10.74
N ILE A 176 20.51 13.67 -9.62
CA ILE A 176 21.65 13.79 -8.70
C ILE A 176 22.76 12.85 -9.17
N TRP A 177 22.40 11.58 -9.41
CA TRP A 177 23.28 10.57 -10.00
C TRP A 177 22.47 9.51 -10.74
N ARG A 178 23.09 8.88 -11.75
CA ARG A 178 22.61 7.72 -12.49
C ARG A 178 23.80 6.80 -12.77
N VAL A 179 23.70 5.55 -12.38
CA VAL A 179 24.79 4.56 -12.48
C VAL A 179 24.26 3.19 -12.93
N PRO A 180 25.09 2.35 -13.58
CA PRO A 180 24.69 0.99 -13.88
C PRO A 180 24.59 0.14 -12.61
N THR A 181 23.57 -0.72 -12.52
CA THR A 181 23.46 -1.73 -11.44
C THR A 181 24.61 -2.74 -11.50
N GLY A 182 25.20 -2.93 -12.68
CA GLY A 182 26.17 -3.96 -13.00
C GLY A 182 25.54 -5.28 -13.44
N LEU A 183 24.20 -5.35 -13.51
CA LEU A 183 23.47 -6.43 -14.16
C LEU A 183 23.36 -6.18 -15.66
N THR A 184 23.20 -7.25 -16.43
CA THR A 184 23.02 -7.19 -17.89
C THR A 184 21.74 -7.91 -18.24
N LEU A 185 20.91 -7.30 -19.09
CA LEU A 185 19.69 -7.95 -19.57
C LEU A 185 20.05 -9.26 -20.29
N PRO A 186 19.36 -10.38 -19.98
CA PRO A 186 19.47 -11.60 -20.76
C PRO A 186 18.88 -11.39 -22.16
N ASP A 187 19.24 -12.27 -23.09
CA ASP A 187 18.62 -12.28 -24.42
C ASP A 187 17.11 -12.54 -24.28
N ILE A 188 16.30 -11.80 -25.05
CA ILE A 188 14.85 -12.04 -25.11
C ILE A 188 14.62 -13.33 -25.90
N VAL A 189 14.12 -14.36 -25.21
CA VAL A 189 13.66 -15.60 -25.83
C VAL A 189 12.14 -15.54 -26.00
N GLN A 190 11.68 -15.70 -27.25
CA GLN A 190 10.25 -15.64 -27.57
C GLN A 190 9.47 -16.75 -26.85
N GLY A 191 8.38 -16.38 -26.19
CA GLY A 191 7.56 -17.29 -25.38
C GLY A 191 8.12 -17.60 -23.99
N GLU A 192 9.25 -17.01 -23.58
CA GLU A 192 9.80 -17.17 -22.22
C GLU A 192 9.56 -15.91 -21.38
N ARG A 193 9.51 -16.08 -20.06
CA ARG A 193 9.31 -14.95 -19.14
C ARG A 193 10.58 -14.14 -18.96
N SER A 194 10.38 -12.85 -18.73
CA SER A 194 11.47 -12.02 -18.23
C SER A 194 11.73 -12.32 -16.76
N THR A 195 12.99 -12.46 -16.40
CA THR A 195 13.48 -12.58 -15.02
C THR A 195 14.14 -11.28 -14.54
N THR A 196 13.81 -10.15 -15.16
CA THR A 196 14.54 -8.89 -14.97
C THR A 196 13.73 -7.81 -14.25
N HIS A 197 12.60 -8.14 -13.64
CA HIS A 197 11.85 -7.15 -12.87
C HIS A 197 12.64 -6.78 -11.61
N SER A 198 12.80 -5.49 -11.32
CA SER A 198 13.36 -4.99 -10.06
C SER A 198 12.22 -4.49 -9.19
N PHE A 199 12.17 -4.88 -7.91
CA PHE A 199 11.11 -4.46 -6.99
C PHE A 199 11.33 -3.05 -6.41
N GLY A 200 12.37 -2.32 -6.85
CA GLY A 200 12.71 -0.99 -6.35
C GLY A 200 13.78 -0.99 -5.26
N PHE A 201 13.93 0.16 -4.59
CA PHE A 201 14.95 0.39 -3.58
C PHE A 201 14.38 0.43 -2.16
N ASN A 202 15.09 -0.12 -1.18
CA ASN A 202 14.86 0.12 0.25
C ASN A 202 16.12 0.73 0.91
N TYR A 203 16.00 1.37 2.08
CA TYR A 203 17.11 2.10 2.72
C TYR A 203 17.80 1.26 3.80
N HIS A 204 19.15 1.25 3.77
CA HIS A 204 20.01 0.53 4.70
C HIS A 204 20.84 1.51 5.57
N PRO A 205 20.38 1.85 6.79
CA PRO A 205 20.96 2.91 7.62
C PRO A 205 22.44 2.73 7.97
N ARG A 206 22.87 1.51 8.34
CA ARG A 206 24.23 1.24 8.86
C ARG A 206 25.34 1.66 7.89
N THR A 207 25.08 1.61 6.59
CA THR A 207 26.06 1.88 5.52
C THR A 207 25.71 3.12 4.68
N ASP A 208 24.65 3.85 5.05
CA ASP A 208 24.04 4.94 4.28
C ASP A 208 23.88 4.59 2.79
N SER A 209 23.12 3.52 2.53
CA SER A 209 22.96 2.99 1.18
C SER A 209 21.51 2.69 0.84
N VAL A 210 21.21 2.72 -0.46
CA VAL A 210 19.97 2.19 -1.04
C VAL A 210 20.25 0.81 -1.61
N VAL A 211 19.42 -0.16 -1.24
CA VAL A 211 19.55 -1.58 -1.60
C VAL A 211 18.41 -1.92 -2.53
N GLY A 212 18.67 -2.62 -3.64
CA GLY A 212 17.63 -3.08 -4.56
C GLY A 212 17.64 -4.60 -4.71
N LEU A 213 16.48 -5.14 -5.05
CA LEU A 213 16.24 -6.58 -5.23
C LEU A 213 15.49 -6.82 -6.55
N THR A 214 15.70 -7.99 -7.16
CA THR A 214 15.03 -8.38 -8.40
C THR A 214 14.28 -9.71 -8.26
N ILE A 215 13.38 -9.99 -9.20
CA ILE A 215 12.58 -11.22 -9.30
C ILE A 215 13.43 -12.50 -9.37
N GLY A 216 14.66 -12.39 -9.91
CA GLY A 216 15.66 -13.48 -9.97
C GLY A 216 16.46 -13.67 -8.68
N GLY A 217 16.31 -12.79 -7.69
CA GLY A 217 17.03 -12.83 -6.42
C GLY A 217 18.37 -12.09 -6.43
N GLU A 218 18.74 -11.38 -7.51
CA GLU A 218 19.89 -10.50 -7.49
C GLU A 218 19.67 -9.32 -6.54
N ILE A 219 20.66 -9.06 -5.68
CA ILE A 219 20.64 -7.96 -4.70
C ILE A 219 21.87 -7.04 -4.90
N PHE A 220 21.66 -5.73 -4.79
CA PHE A 220 22.70 -4.73 -5.03
C PHE A 220 22.56 -3.50 -4.13
N ALA A 221 23.66 -2.79 -3.85
CA ALA A 221 23.66 -1.63 -2.96
C ALA A 221 24.50 -0.46 -3.50
N PHE A 222 23.96 0.75 -3.36
CA PHE A 222 24.58 2.01 -3.78
C PHE A 222 24.59 3.03 -2.65
N ASP A 223 25.66 3.81 -2.56
CA ASP A 223 25.76 4.96 -1.68
C ASP A 223 24.65 5.96 -1.97
N ARG A 224 23.87 6.30 -0.94
CA ARG A 224 22.67 7.13 -1.08
C ARG A 224 22.97 8.49 -1.72
N ALA A 225 24.08 9.11 -1.35
CA ALA A 225 24.43 10.46 -1.80
C ALA A 225 25.12 10.50 -3.16
N THR A 226 25.96 9.49 -3.47
CA THR A 226 26.88 9.54 -4.62
C THR A 226 26.57 8.53 -5.73
N GLY A 227 25.74 7.53 -5.47
CA GLY A 227 25.53 6.41 -6.39
C GLY A 227 26.73 5.47 -6.50
N THR A 228 27.74 5.61 -5.63
CA THR A 228 28.90 4.71 -5.64
C THR A 228 28.47 3.31 -5.19
N LYS A 229 28.76 2.29 -5.99
CA LYS A 229 28.45 0.90 -5.65
C LYS A 229 29.16 0.49 -4.35
N LYS A 230 28.40 -0.01 -3.38
CA LYS A 230 28.89 -0.35 -2.02
C LYS A 230 29.42 -1.77 -1.90
N ALA A 231 28.84 -2.69 -2.65
CA ALA A 231 29.20 -4.11 -2.66
C ALA A 231 29.07 -4.70 -4.08
N PRO A 232 29.79 -5.80 -4.39
CA PRO A 232 29.42 -6.67 -5.50
C PRO A 232 27.95 -7.10 -5.41
N ASN A 233 27.35 -7.46 -6.54
CA ASN A 233 25.98 -7.99 -6.52
C ASN A 233 25.97 -9.33 -5.77
N GLY A 234 25.01 -9.49 -4.87
CA GLY A 234 24.70 -10.74 -4.20
C GLY A 234 23.61 -11.51 -4.94
N GLN A 235 23.30 -12.69 -4.42
CA GLN A 235 22.25 -13.57 -4.92
C GLN A 235 21.52 -14.20 -3.73
N ILE A 236 20.20 -14.11 -3.72
CA ILE A 236 19.37 -14.89 -2.80
C ILE A 236 19.41 -16.37 -3.22
N PRO A 237 19.66 -17.32 -2.29
CA PRO A 237 19.92 -18.73 -2.63
C PRO A 237 18.78 -19.52 -3.31
N GLY A 238 17.55 -19.00 -3.30
CA GLY A 238 16.36 -19.71 -3.77
C GLY A 238 16.39 -20.14 -5.24
N ALA A 239 15.56 -21.15 -5.57
CA ALA A 239 15.34 -21.63 -6.94
C ALA A 239 13.93 -21.30 -7.45
N PRO A 240 13.71 -21.07 -8.77
CA PRO A 240 12.41 -20.67 -9.29
C PRO A 240 11.25 -21.57 -8.84
N ALA A 241 10.15 -20.99 -8.37
CA ALA A 241 9.00 -21.79 -7.95
C ALA A 241 8.35 -22.52 -9.12
N ALA A 242 7.69 -23.65 -8.85
CA ALA A 242 6.82 -24.28 -9.84
C ALA A 242 5.67 -23.34 -10.24
N SER A 243 5.44 -23.17 -11.54
CA SER A 243 4.26 -22.47 -12.06
C SER A 243 2.97 -23.18 -11.64
N VAL A 244 1.95 -22.38 -11.33
CA VAL A 244 0.63 -22.88 -10.96
C VAL A 244 -0.24 -22.96 -12.23
N GLU A 245 -0.98 -24.06 -12.39
CA GLU A 245 -1.90 -24.18 -13.52
C GLU A 245 -3.06 -23.17 -13.37
N ILE A 246 -3.29 -22.36 -14.40
CA ILE A 246 -4.40 -21.40 -14.42
C ILE A 246 -5.71 -22.17 -14.57
N GLU A 247 -6.43 -22.33 -13.46
CA GLU A 247 -7.66 -23.13 -13.43
C GLU A 247 -8.91 -22.40 -14.02
N PHE A 248 -8.77 -21.54 -15.03
CA PHE A 248 -9.91 -20.90 -15.70
C PHE A 248 -10.31 -21.66 -16.99
N PRO A 249 -11.60 -21.62 -17.40
CA PRO A 249 -11.98 -22.16 -18.71
C PRO A 249 -11.18 -21.49 -19.84
N PRO A 250 -10.75 -22.22 -20.89
CA PRO A 250 -9.91 -21.65 -21.95
C PRO A 250 -10.46 -20.37 -22.58
N PHE A 251 -11.78 -20.28 -22.77
CA PHE A 251 -12.40 -19.08 -23.33
C PHE A 251 -12.23 -17.84 -22.43
N VAL A 252 -12.17 -18.02 -21.10
CA VAL A 252 -11.92 -16.91 -20.15
C VAL A 252 -10.46 -16.50 -20.24
N ILE A 253 -9.54 -17.47 -20.29
CA ILE A 253 -8.11 -17.19 -20.45
C ILE A 253 -7.86 -16.41 -21.76
N ASP A 254 -8.37 -16.92 -22.88
CA ASP A 254 -8.21 -16.31 -24.20
C ASP A 254 -8.81 -14.88 -24.25
N ALA A 255 -10.01 -14.69 -23.68
CA ALA A 255 -10.66 -13.38 -23.63
C ALA A 255 -9.95 -12.40 -22.68
N SER A 256 -9.51 -12.86 -21.51
CA SER A 256 -8.75 -12.04 -20.56
C SER A 256 -7.42 -11.59 -21.16
N ASN A 257 -6.69 -12.50 -21.82
CA ASN A 257 -5.46 -12.17 -22.54
C ASN A 257 -5.73 -11.13 -23.64
N ALA A 258 -6.77 -11.33 -24.46
CA ALA A 258 -7.11 -10.36 -25.51
C ALA A 258 -7.43 -8.96 -24.93
N LEU A 259 -8.18 -8.90 -23.82
CA LEU A 259 -8.50 -7.64 -23.15
C LEU A 259 -7.26 -6.92 -22.62
N THR A 260 -6.35 -7.63 -21.92
CA THR A 260 -5.14 -7.00 -21.39
C THR A 260 -4.16 -6.62 -22.50
N ASP A 261 -4.02 -7.46 -23.52
CA ASP A 261 -3.09 -7.19 -24.63
C ASP A 261 -3.55 -5.98 -25.45
N GLU A 262 -4.86 -5.74 -25.56
CA GLU A 262 -5.41 -4.53 -26.20
C GLU A 262 -5.08 -3.25 -25.43
N VAL A 263 -5.16 -3.28 -24.10
CA VAL A 263 -4.99 -2.08 -23.26
C VAL A 263 -3.52 -1.81 -22.93
N PHE A 264 -2.80 -2.86 -22.54
CA PHE A 264 -1.44 -2.78 -21.97
C PHE A 264 -0.36 -3.30 -22.90
N GLY A 265 -0.73 -4.03 -23.97
CA GLY A 265 0.23 -4.72 -24.82
C GLY A 265 0.69 -6.06 -24.24
N GLN A 266 1.66 -6.66 -24.93
CA GLN A 266 2.27 -7.94 -24.55
C GLN A 266 3.63 -7.71 -23.92
N THR A 267 4.17 -8.74 -23.26
CA THR A 267 5.57 -8.72 -22.85
C THR A 267 6.50 -8.62 -24.07
N PRO A 268 7.76 -8.18 -23.90
CA PRO A 268 8.75 -8.17 -24.99
C PRO A 268 8.99 -9.54 -25.66
N SER A 269 8.70 -10.63 -24.95
CA SER A 269 8.79 -12.01 -25.47
C SER A 269 7.51 -12.51 -26.14
N GLY A 270 6.47 -11.67 -26.28
CA GLY A 270 5.20 -11.99 -26.93
C GLY A 270 4.23 -12.78 -26.05
N LEU A 271 4.40 -12.79 -24.73
CA LEU A 271 3.45 -13.40 -23.80
C LEU A 271 2.34 -12.41 -23.45
N SER A 272 1.11 -12.91 -23.33
CA SER A 272 -0.03 -12.09 -22.88
C SER A 272 0.11 -11.71 -21.41
N LEU A 273 -0.14 -10.44 -21.10
CA LEU A 273 0.13 -9.87 -19.78
C LEU A 273 -0.66 -10.56 -18.67
N TRP A 274 -1.97 -10.79 -18.87
CA TRP A 274 -2.83 -11.40 -17.85
C TRP A 274 -2.34 -12.78 -17.38
N SER A 275 -1.96 -13.65 -18.32
CA SER A 275 -1.46 -15.00 -18.01
C SER A 275 -0.10 -14.96 -17.29
N VAL A 276 0.76 -13.99 -17.63
CA VAL A 276 2.04 -13.80 -16.94
C VAL A 276 1.80 -13.35 -15.50
N ILE A 277 0.94 -12.35 -15.30
CA ILE A 277 0.66 -11.80 -13.98
C ILE A 277 -0.01 -12.81 -13.06
N ILE A 278 -1.00 -13.58 -13.54
CA ILE A 278 -1.67 -14.61 -12.73
C ILE A 278 -0.66 -15.59 -12.14
N ASP A 279 0.30 -16.07 -12.93
CA ASP A 279 1.27 -17.04 -12.42
C ASP A 279 2.28 -16.38 -11.47
N VAL A 280 2.73 -15.14 -11.75
CA VAL A 280 3.65 -14.41 -10.86
C VAL A 280 3.01 -14.12 -9.49
N ILE A 281 1.74 -13.71 -9.45
CA ILE A 281 1.03 -13.45 -8.18
C ILE A 281 0.97 -14.71 -7.30
N PHE A 282 0.99 -15.90 -7.91
CA PHE A 282 1.03 -17.17 -7.18
C PHE A 282 2.43 -17.77 -7.05
N GLY A 283 3.48 -16.97 -7.23
CA GLY A 283 4.87 -17.37 -7.00
C GLY A 283 5.56 -18.00 -8.20
N GLY A 284 4.83 -18.28 -9.29
CA GLY A 284 5.28 -19.16 -10.36
C GLY A 284 6.50 -18.65 -11.13
N GLY A 285 7.50 -19.52 -11.29
CA GLY A 285 8.67 -19.30 -12.14
C GLY A 285 9.66 -18.25 -11.64
N SER A 286 9.56 -17.85 -10.37
CA SER A 286 10.35 -16.75 -9.78
C SER A 286 11.04 -17.18 -8.49
N VAL A 287 12.15 -16.53 -8.14
CA VAL A 287 12.83 -16.74 -6.84
C VAL A 287 12.23 -15.82 -5.78
N VAL A 288 11.93 -14.58 -6.17
CA VAL A 288 11.28 -13.56 -5.35
C VAL A 288 10.08 -13.05 -6.11
N THR A 289 8.89 -12.95 -5.52
CA THR A 289 7.71 -12.33 -6.17
C THR A 289 7.17 -11.10 -5.46
N ASN A 290 7.87 -10.63 -4.44
CA ASN A 290 7.43 -9.54 -3.57
C ASN A 290 8.59 -8.62 -3.20
N TYR A 291 8.27 -7.53 -2.51
CA TYR A 291 9.25 -6.59 -1.98
C TYR A 291 9.95 -7.17 -0.74
N PHE A 292 10.88 -6.41 -0.17
CA PHE A 292 11.72 -6.86 0.95
C PHE A 292 11.80 -5.78 2.03
N ALA A 293 12.08 -6.19 3.26
CA ALA A 293 12.19 -5.29 4.40
C ALA A 293 13.64 -5.10 4.82
N ILE A 294 13.94 -3.93 5.37
CA ILE A 294 15.18 -3.66 6.09
C ILE A 294 14.78 -3.16 7.47
N ASP A 295 15.23 -3.85 8.52
CA ASP A 295 15.04 -3.37 9.88
C ASP A 295 15.83 -2.05 10.04
N PRO A 296 15.17 -0.90 10.23
CA PRO A 296 15.88 0.37 10.33
C PRO A 296 16.76 0.47 11.60
N ASN A 297 16.53 -0.39 12.60
CA ASN A 297 17.31 -0.43 13.85
C ASN A 297 18.65 -1.13 13.67
N THR A 298 18.65 -2.27 12.99
CA THR A 298 19.83 -3.14 12.84
C THR A 298 20.43 -3.12 11.43
N SER A 299 19.66 -2.70 10.44
CA SER A 299 19.92 -2.81 9.00
C SER A 299 19.96 -4.24 8.46
N VAL A 300 19.46 -5.23 9.21
CA VAL A 300 19.27 -6.59 8.65
C VAL A 300 18.20 -6.54 7.57
N ILE A 301 18.51 -7.13 6.42
CA ILE A 301 17.64 -7.23 5.26
C ILE A 301 16.88 -8.55 5.35
N TYR A 302 15.56 -8.53 5.19
CA TYR A 302 14.71 -9.70 5.21
C TYR A 302 14.05 -9.89 3.84
N VAL A 303 14.27 -11.06 3.23
CA VAL A 303 13.76 -11.38 1.90
C VAL A 303 12.96 -12.67 1.96
N ALA A 304 11.67 -12.55 1.66
CA ALA A 304 10.80 -13.69 1.43
C ALA A 304 10.99 -14.14 -0.04
N ALA A 305 11.41 -15.40 -0.21
CA ALA A 305 11.82 -15.99 -1.48
C ALA A 305 11.43 -17.48 -1.51
N THR A 306 11.72 -18.17 -2.58
CA THR A 306 11.73 -19.65 -2.57
C THR A 306 12.94 -20.19 -1.81
N ALA A 307 12.84 -21.43 -1.34
CA ALA A 307 14.00 -22.16 -0.84
C ALA A 307 14.92 -22.61 -1.99
N ASP A 308 16.11 -23.08 -1.63
CA ASP A 308 17.03 -23.74 -2.57
C ASP A 308 16.34 -24.98 -3.18
N ASP A 309 16.68 -25.31 -4.44
CA ASP A 309 16.12 -26.44 -5.21
C ASP A 309 16.05 -27.74 -4.38
N ALA A 310 17.18 -28.18 -3.83
CA ALA A 310 17.26 -29.42 -3.06
C ALA A 310 16.48 -29.45 -1.72
N ALA A 311 15.94 -28.31 -1.26
CA ALA A 311 15.33 -28.19 0.06
C ALA A 311 13.98 -28.91 0.16
N ASP A 312 13.25 -29.04 -0.94
CA ASP A 312 11.98 -29.78 -1.00
C ASP A 312 12.17 -31.31 -1.14
N GLY A 313 13.43 -31.77 -1.19
CA GLY A 313 13.79 -33.17 -1.32
C GLY A 313 13.89 -33.65 -2.77
N THR A 314 13.63 -32.78 -3.75
CA THR A 314 13.89 -32.99 -5.17
C THR A 314 14.92 -31.98 -5.68
N ALA A 315 15.64 -32.31 -6.76
CA ALA A 315 16.65 -31.42 -7.34
C ALA A 315 16.40 -31.35 -8.85
N ASP A 316 15.30 -30.69 -9.21
CA ASP A 316 14.78 -30.59 -10.57
C ASP A 316 14.90 -29.18 -11.16
N GLY A 317 15.55 -28.28 -10.42
CA GLY A 317 15.75 -26.87 -10.74
C GLY A 317 14.61 -25.96 -10.28
N LYS A 318 13.71 -26.45 -9.42
CA LYS A 318 12.58 -25.70 -8.88
C LYS A 318 12.50 -25.86 -7.37
N SER A 319 11.74 -24.98 -6.72
CA SER A 319 11.39 -25.16 -5.32
C SER A 319 9.88 -25.18 -5.12
N GLU A 320 9.40 -26.16 -4.35
CA GLU A 320 8.03 -26.20 -3.82
C GLU A 320 7.91 -25.56 -2.43
N LEU A 321 9.02 -25.07 -1.86
CA LEU A 321 9.09 -24.45 -0.56
C LEU A 321 9.37 -22.94 -0.65
N GLY A 322 8.76 -22.22 0.27
CA GLY A 322 9.08 -20.84 0.56
C GLY A 322 10.19 -20.77 1.59
N ALA A 323 10.90 -19.65 1.61
CA ALA A 323 11.92 -19.36 2.58
C ALA A 323 11.92 -17.87 2.94
N LEU A 324 12.27 -17.58 4.19
CA LEU A 324 12.64 -16.24 4.63
C LEU A 324 14.14 -16.25 4.91
N TYR A 325 14.87 -15.34 4.26
CA TYR A 325 16.29 -15.14 4.45
C TYR A 325 16.53 -13.86 5.22
N SER A 326 17.44 -13.88 6.21
CA SER A 326 18.05 -12.67 6.75
C SER A 326 19.44 -12.47 6.14
N VAL A 327 19.73 -11.26 5.70
CA VAL A 327 20.95 -10.89 4.97
C VAL A 327 21.58 -9.66 5.61
N ASP A 328 22.90 -9.68 5.80
CA ASP A 328 23.69 -8.52 6.21
C ASP A 328 24.48 -7.96 5.02
N LEU A 329 24.73 -6.66 5.03
CA LEU A 329 25.72 -6.01 4.19
C LEU A 329 26.97 -5.77 5.04
N ALA A 330 27.80 -6.79 5.14
CA ALA A 330 28.90 -6.90 6.08
C ALA A 330 30.26 -6.50 5.47
N ASP A 331 31.24 -6.19 6.31
CA ASP A 331 32.63 -5.96 5.92
C ASP A 331 33.24 -7.25 5.32
N ASP A 332 33.83 -7.15 4.12
CA ASP A 332 34.45 -8.27 3.40
C ASP A 332 35.85 -8.64 3.93
N GLY A 333 36.34 -7.95 4.97
CA GLY A 333 37.66 -8.12 5.57
C GLY A 333 38.81 -7.48 4.77
N ASN A 334 38.51 -6.88 3.62
CA ASN A 334 39.45 -6.22 2.72
C ASN A 334 39.13 -4.71 2.55
N GLY A 335 38.23 -4.17 3.38
CA GLY A 335 37.82 -2.77 3.35
C GLY A 335 36.69 -2.48 2.35
N GLY A 336 36.04 -3.51 1.81
CA GLY A 336 34.80 -3.45 1.05
C GLY A 336 33.62 -4.00 1.84
N LEU A 337 32.46 -4.09 1.19
CA LEU A 337 31.27 -4.73 1.74
C LEU A 337 30.82 -5.88 0.84
N GLU A 338 30.15 -6.87 1.42
CA GLU A 338 29.51 -7.97 0.70
C GLU A 338 28.18 -8.38 1.36
N PHE A 339 27.27 -8.94 0.57
CA PHE A 339 26.03 -9.52 1.08
C PHE A 339 26.29 -10.90 1.67
N GLN A 340 25.87 -11.12 2.91
CA GLN A 340 26.02 -12.39 3.61
C GLN A 340 24.67 -12.84 4.16
N VAL A 341 24.23 -14.05 3.78
CA VAL A 341 23.07 -14.68 4.40
C VAL A 341 23.44 -15.06 5.84
N LEU A 342 22.68 -14.54 6.80
CA LEU A 342 22.86 -14.79 8.22
C LEU A 342 22.12 -16.06 8.64
N ASN A 343 20.81 -16.11 8.41
CA ASN A 343 19.93 -17.22 8.73
C ASN A 343 18.87 -17.41 7.63
N SER A 344 18.20 -18.56 7.66
CA SER A 344 17.01 -18.81 6.86
C SER A 344 16.05 -19.75 7.57
N THR A 345 14.77 -19.65 7.26
CA THR A 345 13.74 -20.62 7.63
C THR A 345 12.86 -20.92 6.43
N THR A 346 12.25 -22.10 6.39
CA THR A 346 11.40 -22.54 5.26
C THR A 346 9.95 -22.70 5.71
N PHE A 347 9.02 -22.54 4.78
CA PHE A 347 7.59 -22.72 4.98
C PHE A 347 6.93 -23.31 3.74
N GLU A 348 5.73 -23.87 3.89
CA GLU A 348 5.01 -24.51 2.79
C GLU A 348 4.46 -23.47 1.81
N GLY A 349 4.76 -23.60 0.51
CA GLY A 349 4.25 -22.72 -0.54
C GLY A 349 5.33 -21.98 -1.32
N GLY A 350 4.93 -20.92 -2.04
CA GLY A 350 5.81 -20.08 -2.85
C GLY A 350 6.61 -19.09 -1.99
N THR A 351 6.95 -17.91 -2.53
CA THR A 351 7.90 -16.99 -1.88
C THR A 351 7.41 -16.32 -0.59
N GLY A 352 6.18 -16.58 -0.14
CA GLY A 352 5.54 -15.89 0.98
C GLY A 352 5.18 -14.43 0.66
N SER A 353 4.52 -13.75 1.60
CA SER A 353 4.24 -12.31 1.53
C SER A 353 5.52 -11.47 1.68
N THR A 354 5.49 -10.19 1.27
CA THR A 354 6.50 -9.22 1.70
C THR A 354 6.66 -9.32 3.22
N PRO A 355 7.89 -9.46 3.76
CA PRO A 355 8.08 -9.52 5.20
C PRO A 355 7.84 -8.15 5.83
N SER A 356 7.26 -8.14 7.02
CA SER A 356 7.00 -6.94 7.81
C SER A 356 7.67 -7.06 9.18
N ILE A 357 8.24 -5.97 9.67
CA ILE A 357 9.07 -5.98 10.89
C ILE A 357 8.43 -5.06 11.93
N SER A 358 8.35 -5.52 13.18
CA SER A 358 7.91 -4.67 14.28
C SER A 358 8.81 -3.45 14.41
N GLU A 359 8.26 -2.36 14.95
CA GLU A 359 8.93 -1.07 15.02
C GLU A 359 10.26 -1.11 15.82
N ASP A 360 10.32 -1.99 16.83
CA ASP A 360 11.51 -2.26 17.64
C ASP A 360 12.46 -3.30 17.00
N GLY A 361 12.09 -3.89 15.88
CA GLY A 361 12.86 -4.92 15.18
C GLY A 361 12.83 -6.32 15.82
N GLU A 362 12.08 -6.53 16.90
CA GLU A 362 12.09 -7.80 17.66
C GLU A 362 11.21 -8.90 17.05
N ARG A 363 10.39 -8.57 16.04
CA ARG A 363 9.51 -9.51 15.33
C ARG A 363 9.64 -9.33 13.82
N VAL A 364 9.62 -10.45 13.10
CA VAL A 364 9.44 -10.50 11.65
C VAL A 364 8.19 -11.33 11.36
N PHE A 365 7.28 -10.76 10.59
CA PHE A 365 6.01 -11.37 10.21
C PHE A 365 6.02 -11.71 8.72
N VAL A 366 5.59 -12.93 8.40
CA VAL A 366 5.38 -13.42 7.04
C VAL A 366 4.14 -14.32 7.00
N SER A 367 3.63 -14.58 5.80
CA SER A 367 2.60 -15.60 5.60
C SER A 367 3.05 -16.73 4.69
N ASP A 368 2.36 -17.86 4.81
CA ASP A 368 2.50 -18.99 3.89
C ASP A 368 1.26 -19.18 3.00
N ASN A 369 1.35 -20.12 2.05
CA ASN A 369 0.26 -20.38 1.10
C ASN A 369 -0.88 -21.22 1.69
N LEU A 370 -0.76 -21.66 2.95
CA LEU A 370 -1.78 -22.44 3.64
C LEU A 370 -2.71 -21.58 4.49
N GLY A 371 -2.45 -20.28 4.58
CA GLY A 371 -3.25 -19.35 5.38
C GLY A 371 -2.69 -19.07 6.76
N ASN A 372 -1.41 -19.37 7.00
CA ASN A 372 -0.79 -19.05 8.28
C ASN A 372 -0.14 -17.67 8.27
N VAL A 373 -0.40 -16.88 9.30
CA VAL A 373 0.48 -15.80 9.75
C VAL A 373 1.55 -16.41 10.66
N ILE A 374 2.81 -16.09 10.41
CA ILE A 374 3.97 -16.64 11.13
C ILE A 374 4.74 -15.47 11.74
N ALA A 375 4.98 -15.54 13.05
CA ALA A 375 5.86 -14.60 13.74
C ALA A 375 7.20 -15.27 14.07
N LEU A 376 8.27 -14.59 13.72
CA LEU A 376 9.65 -15.03 13.89
C LEU A 376 10.41 -14.02 14.76
N ASP A 377 11.41 -14.48 15.51
CA ASP A 377 12.42 -13.61 16.09
C ASP A 377 13.50 -13.22 15.04
N ARG A 378 14.45 -12.37 15.44
CA ARG A 378 15.55 -11.90 14.58
C ARG A 378 16.46 -13.04 14.11
N GLU A 379 16.53 -14.11 14.89
CA GLU A 379 17.30 -15.32 14.59
C GLU A 379 16.54 -16.31 13.70
N MET A 380 15.35 -15.95 13.20
CA MET A 380 14.48 -16.79 12.36
C MET A 380 13.84 -17.99 13.11
N ASN A 381 13.75 -17.94 14.44
CA ASN A 381 12.99 -18.95 15.19
C ASN A 381 11.51 -18.59 15.19
N GLU A 382 10.65 -19.57 14.90
CA GLU A 382 9.19 -19.41 14.99
C GLU A 382 8.77 -19.24 16.45
N LEU A 383 8.13 -18.10 16.72
CA LEU A 383 7.55 -17.79 18.02
C LEU A 383 6.12 -18.33 18.11
N TRP A 384 5.34 -18.10 17.05
CA TRP A 384 4.00 -18.63 16.91
C TRP A 384 3.54 -18.63 15.44
N ARG A 385 2.46 -19.38 15.20
CA ARG A 385 1.77 -19.47 13.93
C ARG A 385 0.26 -19.44 14.15
N PHE A 386 -0.46 -18.73 13.29
CA PHE A 386 -1.92 -18.59 13.36
C PHE A 386 -2.55 -18.84 12.00
N ASP A 387 -3.42 -19.85 11.90
CA ASP A 387 -4.17 -20.19 10.69
C ASP A 387 -5.46 -19.35 10.63
N VAL A 388 -5.59 -18.48 9.61
CA VAL A 388 -6.81 -17.68 9.37
C VAL A 388 -7.89 -18.46 8.60
N GLY A 389 -7.61 -19.71 8.22
CA GLY A 389 -8.54 -20.66 7.62
C GLY A 389 -8.56 -20.66 6.09
N GLU A 390 -7.81 -19.76 5.44
CA GLU A 390 -7.67 -19.68 3.99
C GLU A 390 -6.39 -18.95 3.57
N PRO A 391 -5.91 -19.13 2.32
CA PRO A 391 -4.64 -18.55 1.88
C PRO A 391 -4.59 -17.02 2.01
N ILE A 392 -3.52 -16.54 2.64
CA ILE A 392 -3.22 -15.12 2.77
C ILE A 392 -2.71 -14.61 1.42
N ALA A 393 -3.20 -13.43 1.03
CA ALA A 393 -3.02 -12.88 -0.32
C ALA A 393 -2.10 -11.65 -0.37
N ALA A 394 -1.61 -11.16 0.77
CA ALA A 394 -0.74 -9.98 0.83
C ALA A 394 0.14 -9.92 2.11
N SER A 395 0.91 -8.83 2.25
CA SER A 395 1.69 -8.52 3.47
C SER A 395 0.83 -8.38 4.71
N ILE A 396 1.46 -8.58 5.87
CA ILE A 396 0.84 -8.40 7.18
C ILE A 396 1.09 -6.96 7.60
N ALA A 397 0.03 -6.16 7.76
CA ALA A 397 0.19 -4.82 8.31
C ALA A 397 0.44 -4.90 9.83
N VAL A 398 1.42 -4.14 10.32
CA VAL A 398 1.93 -4.24 11.70
C VAL A 398 1.74 -2.91 12.41
N SER A 399 0.91 -2.91 13.46
CA SER A 399 0.78 -1.78 14.36
C SER A 399 1.88 -1.78 15.41
N PRO A 400 2.48 -0.62 15.73
CA PRO A 400 3.34 -0.49 16.90
C PRO A 400 2.54 -0.48 18.21
N ASP A 401 1.24 -0.18 18.14
CA ASP A 401 0.33 -0.13 19.28
C ASP A 401 -0.32 -1.50 19.50
N ASN A 402 -0.42 -1.90 20.78
CA ASN A 402 -1.25 -3.00 21.28
C ASN A 402 -0.99 -4.40 20.68
N GLY A 403 0.11 -4.60 19.93
CA GLY A 403 0.41 -5.89 19.30
C GLY A 403 -0.50 -6.23 18.11
N GLU A 404 -1.17 -5.24 17.53
CA GLU A 404 -2.16 -5.47 16.48
C GLU A 404 -1.52 -5.77 15.12
N LEU A 405 -2.06 -6.77 14.46
CA LEU A 405 -1.67 -7.21 13.11
C LEU A 405 -2.92 -7.30 12.24
N PHE A 406 -2.78 -6.96 10.96
CA PHE A 406 -3.87 -7.12 9.99
C PHE A 406 -3.42 -8.01 8.85
N ALA A 407 -4.09 -9.14 8.71
CA ALA A 407 -3.85 -10.11 7.65
C ALA A 407 -5.01 -10.07 6.67
N VAL A 408 -4.73 -10.36 5.39
CA VAL A 408 -5.77 -10.40 4.36
C VAL A 408 -5.71 -11.65 3.52
N THR A 409 -6.89 -12.12 3.18
CA THR A 409 -7.09 -13.22 2.24
C THR A 409 -7.74 -12.65 0.98
N ARG A 410 -8.14 -13.52 0.06
CA ARG A 410 -8.96 -13.08 -1.08
C ARG A 410 -10.36 -12.65 -0.69
N LYS A 411 -10.80 -12.96 0.54
CA LYS A 411 -12.17 -12.71 1.01
C LYS A 411 -12.23 -11.63 2.06
N ASP A 412 -11.39 -11.70 3.08
CA ASP A 412 -11.60 -10.93 4.30
C ASP A 412 -10.32 -10.27 4.82
N VAL A 413 -10.52 -9.30 5.71
CA VAL A 413 -9.48 -8.69 6.54
C VAL A 413 -9.65 -9.23 7.96
N PHE A 414 -8.54 -9.62 8.58
CA PHE A 414 -8.51 -10.18 9.93
C PHE A 414 -7.65 -9.31 10.81
N LYS A 415 -8.16 -8.91 11.98
CA LYS A 415 -7.34 -8.35 13.06
C LYS A 415 -6.88 -9.45 13.98
N LEU A 416 -5.56 -9.61 14.08
CA LEU A 416 -4.93 -10.49 15.05
C LEU A 416 -4.23 -9.65 16.14
N THR A 417 -4.08 -10.22 17.32
CA THR A 417 -3.23 -9.67 18.39
C THR A 417 -2.06 -10.64 18.64
N ASP A 418 -0.83 -10.13 18.55
CA ASP A 418 0.39 -10.79 19.01
C ASP A 418 0.47 -10.73 20.55
N ASN A 419 0.32 -11.88 21.20
CA ASN A 419 0.41 -12.02 22.65
C ASN A 419 1.85 -12.36 23.13
N GLY A 420 2.84 -12.31 22.22
CA GLY A 420 4.25 -12.54 22.47
C GLY A 420 4.72 -13.94 22.05
N ASP A 421 4.05 -15.00 22.53
CA ASP A 421 4.33 -16.41 22.23
C ASP A 421 3.14 -17.14 21.57
N SER A 422 2.09 -16.40 21.26
CA SER A 422 0.85 -16.88 20.66
C SER A 422 0.11 -15.72 20.02
N ALA A 423 -0.88 -16.01 19.17
CA ALA A 423 -1.76 -15.01 18.59
C ALA A 423 -3.23 -15.34 18.84
N SER A 424 -4.08 -14.31 18.81
CA SER A 424 -5.54 -14.43 18.87
C SER A 424 -6.19 -13.66 17.72
N LEU A 425 -7.28 -14.20 17.18
CA LEU A 425 -8.17 -13.46 16.26
C LEU A 425 -9.11 -12.59 17.09
N ASP A 426 -9.08 -11.29 16.82
CA ASP A 426 -9.97 -10.32 17.47
C ASP A 426 -11.27 -10.17 16.66
N TRP A 427 -11.16 -9.91 15.36
CA TRP A 427 -12.30 -9.84 14.46
C TRP A 427 -11.94 -10.17 13.01
N THR A 428 -12.98 -10.52 12.25
CA THR A 428 -12.98 -10.59 10.78
C THR A 428 -13.87 -9.45 10.28
N ALA A 429 -13.42 -8.72 9.26
CA ALA A 429 -14.12 -7.57 8.75
C ALA A 429 -15.54 -7.92 8.28
N THR A 430 -16.46 -6.97 8.44
CA THR A 430 -17.81 -7.07 7.91
C THR A 430 -18.02 -5.96 6.89
N PHE A 431 -18.15 -6.35 5.63
CA PHE A 431 -18.40 -5.41 4.54
C PHE A 431 -19.89 -5.17 4.30
N GLY A 432 -20.20 -4.00 3.80
CA GLY A 432 -21.53 -3.56 3.34
C GLY A 432 -21.39 -2.46 2.29
N ALA A 433 -20.45 -2.64 1.37
CA ALA A 433 -20.02 -1.67 0.38
C ALA A 433 -21.03 -1.46 -0.75
N PHE A 434 -21.79 -2.51 -1.11
CA PHE A 434 -22.72 -2.54 -2.24
C PHE A 434 -24.14 -3.00 -1.84
N PRO A 435 -24.75 -2.45 -0.77
CA PRO A 435 -25.97 -3.01 -0.17
C PRO A 435 -27.19 -2.99 -1.10
N ASP A 436 -27.21 -2.03 -2.04
CA ASP A 436 -28.34 -1.78 -2.95
C ASP A 436 -28.08 -2.29 -4.38
N ASP A 437 -26.95 -2.94 -4.65
CA ASP A 437 -26.64 -3.44 -5.99
C ASP A 437 -27.04 -4.92 -6.14
N PRO A 438 -28.12 -5.25 -6.88
CA PRO A 438 -28.58 -6.62 -7.03
C PRO A 438 -27.64 -7.51 -7.86
N GLN A 439 -26.61 -6.95 -8.51
CA GLN A 439 -25.60 -7.72 -9.23
C GLN A 439 -24.47 -8.20 -8.34
N ILE A 440 -24.34 -7.63 -7.14
CA ILE A 440 -23.33 -8.00 -6.15
C ILE A 440 -23.93 -9.02 -5.20
N LEU A 441 -23.43 -10.26 -5.30
CA LEU A 441 -23.89 -11.40 -4.48
C LEU A 441 -22.93 -11.71 -3.33
N LEU A 442 -21.69 -11.22 -3.42
CA LEU A 442 -20.72 -11.23 -2.33
C LEU A 442 -19.78 -10.03 -2.45
N GLU A 443 -19.23 -9.67 -1.30
CA GLU A 443 -18.17 -8.68 -1.15
C GLU A 443 -16.93 -9.39 -0.64
N PHE A 444 -15.76 -8.86 -0.99
CA PHE A 444 -14.49 -9.44 -0.62
C PHE A 444 -13.36 -8.40 -0.64
N GLN A 445 -12.29 -8.67 0.10
CA GLN A 445 -11.12 -7.82 0.13
C GLN A 445 -10.42 -7.76 -1.24
N ALA A 446 -10.11 -6.55 -1.68
CA ALA A 446 -9.47 -6.32 -2.97
C ALA A 446 -7.98 -5.98 -2.88
N LEU A 447 -7.44 -5.54 -1.74
CA LEU A 447 -6.06 -5.06 -1.65
C LEU A 447 -5.46 -5.18 -0.24
N THR A 448 -4.15 -5.02 -0.07
CA THR A 448 -3.53 -4.89 1.27
C THR A 448 -4.14 -3.72 2.05
N PRO A 449 -4.49 -3.90 3.33
CA PRO A 449 -5.06 -2.83 4.16
C PRO A 449 -3.95 -1.91 4.65
N THR A 450 -4.33 -0.69 5.05
CA THR A 450 -3.40 0.26 5.64
C THR A 450 -3.92 0.74 6.97
N ILE A 451 -3.08 0.64 7.99
CA ILE A 451 -3.39 1.12 9.34
C ILE A 451 -3.25 2.64 9.33
N THR A 452 -4.29 3.33 9.79
CA THR A 452 -4.31 4.78 9.94
C THR A 452 -4.65 5.15 11.38
N ALA A 453 -4.52 6.43 11.73
CA ALA A 453 -4.77 6.90 13.09
C ALA A 453 -6.25 6.80 13.51
N ASN A 454 -7.19 6.72 12.56
CA ASN A 454 -8.64 6.69 12.78
C ASN A 454 -9.35 5.50 12.11
N GLY A 455 -8.64 4.42 11.80
CA GLY A 455 -9.25 3.23 11.19
C GLY A 455 -8.30 2.44 10.30
N ILE A 456 -8.85 1.49 9.55
CA ILE A 456 -8.12 0.68 8.57
C ILE A 456 -8.61 1.00 7.17
N ALA A 457 -7.76 1.62 6.35
CA ALA A 457 -8.06 1.89 4.96
C ALA A 457 -8.03 0.58 4.15
N VAL A 458 -9.07 0.35 3.37
CA VAL A 458 -9.27 -0.91 2.62
C VAL A 458 -9.75 -0.66 1.20
N SER A 459 -9.56 -1.66 0.35
CA SER A 459 -10.23 -1.77 -0.96
C SER A 459 -11.18 -2.96 -0.93
N VAL A 460 -12.43 -2.75 -1.33
CA VAL A 460 -13.49 -3.77 -1.30
C VAL A 460 -13.98 -4.04 -2.72
N GLY A 461 -13.92 -5.31 -3.12
CA GLY A 461 -14.47 -5.83 -4.36
C GLY A 461 -15.90 -6.31 -4.15
N GLY A 462 -16.76 -6.02 -5.11
CA GLY A 462 -18.12 -6.56 -5.20
C GLY A 462 -18.23 -7.46 -6.43
N GLY A 463 -18.82 -8.64 -6.26
CA GLY A 463 -19.13 -9.46 -7.41
C GLY A 463 -19.93 -10.71 -7.12
N GLN A 464 -19.62 -11.78 -7.84
CA GLN A 464 -20.35 -13.04 -7.79
C GLN A 464 -19.44 -14.25 -7.92
N THR A 465 -19.90 -15.40 -7.44
CA THR A 465 -19.14 -16.65 -7.54
C THR A 465 -19.51 -17.39 -8.83
N ILE A 466 -18.53 -17.67 -9.68
CA ILE A 466 -18.71 -18.48 -10.89
C ILE A 466 -17.82 -19.72 -10.77
N GLN A 467 -18.44 -20.91 -10.74
CA GLN A 467 -17.75 -22.20 -10.56
C GLN A 467 -16.84 -22.23 -9.31
N GLY A 468 -17.26 -21.60 -8.21
CA GLY A 468 -16.48 -21.55 -6.96
C GLY A 468 -15.40 -20.46 -6.92
N ARG A 469 -15.29 -19.60 -7.94
CA ARG A 469 -14.33 -18.50 -8.00
C ARG A 469 -15.01 -17.16 -7.79
N GLU A 470 -14.43 -16.30 -6.96
CA GLU A 470 -14.80 -14.87 -6.91
C GLU A 470 -14.49 -14.21 -8.25
N ILE A 471 -15.50 -13.59 -8.85
CA ILE A 471 -15.38 -12.77 -10.04
C ILE A 471 -15.74 -11.34 -9.65
N MET A 472 -14.78 -10.43 -9.80
CA MET A 472 -14.97 -9.02 -9.46
C MET A 472 -15.71 -8.28 -10.57
N LEU A 473 -16.75 -7.55 -10.18
CA LEU A 473 -17.55 -6.72 -11.09
C LEU A 473 -17.34 -5.24 -10.80
N LYS A 474 -17.27 -4.91 -9.51
CA LYS A 474 -17.07 -3.56 -8.99
C LYS A 474 -16.00 -3.60 -7.91
N VAL A 475 -15.43 -2.43 -7.65
CA VAL A 475 -14.42 -2.23 -6.61
C VAL A 475 -14.53 -0.80 -6.11
N GLY A 476 -14.03 -0.54 -4.91
CA GLY A 476 -13.92 0.79 -4.35
C GLY A 476 -13.04 0.78 -3.11
N VAL A 477 -12.90 1.93 -2.48
CA VAL A 477 -12.08 2.10 -1.27
C VAL A 477 -12.97 2.52 -0.10
N GLY A 478 -12.53 2.20 1.11
CA GLY A 478 -13.28 2.49 2.32
C GLY A 478 -12.40 2.52 3.56
N LEU A 479 -13.05 2.75 4.69
CA LEU A 479 -12.44 2.79 6.01
C LEU A 479 -13.19 1.82 6.92
N LEU A 480 -12.49 0.86 7.51
CA LEU A 480 -13.02 0.02 8.58
C LEU A 480 -12.77 0.66 9.93
N ASP A 481 -13.71 0.46 10.85
CA ASP A 481 -13.50 0.72 12.28
C ASP A 481 -12.46 -0.28 12.81
N ARG A 482 -11.43 0.24 13.47
CA ARG A 482 -10.26 -0.53 13.91
C ARG A 482 -10.56 -1.47 15.07
N ASP A 483 -11.59 -1.21 15.85
CA ASP A 483 -12.01 -2.02 16.99
C ASP A 483 -12.97 -3.15 16.60
N THR A 484 -13.83 -2.91 15.62
CA THR A 484 -14.95 -3.81 15.29
C THR A 484 -14.79 -4.50 13.94
N GLY A 485 -14.02 -3.92 13.01
CA GLY A 485 -13.92 -4.39 11.62
C GLY A 485 -15.14 -4.06 10.76
N GLU A 486 -16.07 -3.23 11.25
CA GLU A 486 -17.23 -2.78 10.47
C GLU A 486 -16.83 -1.68 9.47
N LEU A 487 -17.37 -1.73 8.25
CA LEU A 487 -17.14 -0.71 7.24
C LEU A 487 -17.86 0.60 7.60
N LEU A 488 -17.09 1.63 7.95
CA LEU A 488 -17.58 2.96 8.32
C LEU A 488 -17.98 3.78 7.09
N SER A 489 -17.13 3.74 6.06
CA SER A 489 -17.35 4.47 4.83
C SER A 489 -16.84 3.72 3.62
N PHE A 490 -17.48 3.98 2.48
CA PHE A 490 -17.14 3.36 1.22
C PHE A 490 -17.42 4.31 0.05
N THR A 491 -16.57 4.24 -0.96
CA THR A 491 -16.74 4.93 -2.22
C THR A 491 -16.42 3.96 -3.35
N GLN A 492 -17.40 3.75 -4.23
CA GLN A 492 -17.18 2.95 -5.43
C GLN A 492 -16.10 3.62 -6.30
N GLY A 493 -15.13 2.82 -6.71
CA GLY A 493 -14.01 3.20 -7.54
C GLY A 493 -14.13 2.72 -8.98
N ARG A 494 -13.02 2.88 -9.69
CA ARG A 494 -12.97 2.58 -11.13
C ARG A 494 -12.32 1.26 -11.47
N GLU A 495 -11.26 0.86 -10.77
CA GLU A 495 -10.46 -0.28 -11.17
C GLU A 495 -9.77 -0.94 -9.98
N GLU A 496 -9.46 -2.23 -10.11
CA GLU A 496 -8.78 -2.98 -9.05
C GLU A 496 -7.25 -2.79 -9.11
N SER A 497 -6.60 -3.25 -8.04
CA SER A 497 -5.16 -3.21 -7.89
C SER A 497 -4.66 -4.54 -7.29
N ILE A 498 -3.38 -4.82 -7.48
CA ILE A 498 -2.61 -5.84 -6.74
C ILE A 498 -1.48 -5.23 -5.89
N ALA A 499 -1.42 -3.89 -5.79
CA ALA A 499 -0.44 -3.13 -5.03
C ALA A 499 -0.86 -2.98 -3.54
N VAL A 500 -1.01 -1.73 -3.08
CA VAL A 500 -1.36 -1.36 -1.70
C VAL A 500 -2.47 -0.31 -1.66
N THR A 501 -3.22 -0.24 -0.56
CA THR A 501 -4.19 0.84 -0.33
C THR A 501 -3.47 2.12 0.13
N SER A 502 -2.80 2.79 -0.81
CA SER A 502 -1.89 3.90 -0.51
C SER A 502 -2.63 5.13 0.02
N VAL A 503 -2.37 5.52 1.28
CA VAL A 503 -2.95 6.71 1.92
C VAL A 503 -2.00 7.89 1.78
N ALA A 504 -2.50 9.01 1.27
CA ALA A 504 -1.74 10.24 1.05
C ALA A 504 -1.82 11.20 2.25
N PRO A 505 -0.93 12.22 2.34
CA PRO A 505 -0.91 13.17 3.46
C PRO A 505 -2.24 13.86 3.76
N ASP A 506 -3.09 14.06 2.74
CA ASP A 506 -4.40 14.67 2.88
C ASP A 506 -5.51 13.69 3.32
N GLY A 507 -5.15 12.47 3.73
CA GLY A 507 -6.09 11.42 4.13
C GLY A 507 -6.82 10.77 2.96
N GLY A 508 -6.59 11.21 1.71
CA GLY A 508 -7.12 10.54 0.52
C GLY A 508 -6.42 9.20 0.25
N ILE A 509 -7.03 8.38 -0.60
CA ILE A 509 -6.50 7.08 -1.03
C ILE A 509 -6.12 7.15 -2.51
N TYR A 510 -5.04 6.48 -2.88
CA TYR A 510 -4.69 6.22 -4.27
C TYR A 510 -4.54 4.72 -4.51
N THR A 511 -4.92 4.28 -5.69
CA THR A 511 -4.72 2.89 -6.13
C THR A 511 -3.91 2.87 -7.43
N ALA A 512 -2.86 2.06 -7.45
CA ALA A 512 -2.13 1.72 -8.67
C ALA A 512 -2.91 0.62 -9.41
N ASN A 513 -3.63 1.00 -10.46
CA ASN A 513 -4.55 0.11 -11.14
C ASN A 513 -3.79 -0.97 -11.93
N SER A 514 -4.06 -2.22 -11.57
CA SER A 514 -3.39 -3.43 -12.08
C SER A 514 -4.39 -4.58 -12.09
N PRO A 515 -5.35 -4.57 -13.03
CA PRO A 515 -6.51 -5.43 -12.95
C PRO A 515 -6.26 -6.87 -13.37
N VAL A 516 -6.77 -7.80 -12.56
CA VAL A 516 -6.66 -9.25 -12.71
C VAL A 516 -8.02 -9.95 -12.60
N ARG A 517 -8.72 -9.80 -11.47
CA ARG A 517 -10.03 -10.42 -11.22
C ARG A 517 -11.14 -9.73 -12.01
N ARG A 518 -11.11 -8.39 -12.13
CA ARG A 518 -12.05 -7.60 -12.94
C ARG A 518 -11.91 -7.90 -14.43
N VAL A 519 -10.71 -8.23 -14.90
CA VAL A 519 -10.48 -8.69 -16.29
C VAL A 519 -11.27 -9.97 -16.54
N ALA A 520 -11.16 -10.96 -15.64
CA ALA A 520 -11.96 -12.19 -15.76
C ALA A 520 -13.48 -11.91 -15.70
N GLY A 521 -13.91 -10.94 -14.89
CA GLY A 521 -15.29 -10.45 -14.87
C GLY A 521 -15.76 -9.89 -16.20
N LYS A 522 -14.98 -8.98 -16.79
CA LYS A 522 -15.23 -8.41 -18.12
C LYS A 522 -15.23 -9.49 -19.21
N ALA A 523 -14.31 -10.45 -19.15
CA ALA A 523 -14.23 -11.56 -20.09
C ALA A 523 -15.50 -12.44 -20.07
N ILE A 524 -16.11 -12.64 -18.90
CA ILE A 524 -17.30 -13.49 -18.76
C ILE A 524 -18.60 -12.72 -19.08
N LEU A 525 -18.70 -11.47 -18.66
CA LEU A 525 -19.96 -10.71 -18.67
C LEU A 525 -20.01 -9.62 -19.75
N GLY A 526 -18.92 -9.41 -20.48
CA GLY A 526 -18.85 -8.48 -21.61
C GLY A 526 -19.25 -7.06 -21.23
N ASP A 527 -20.15 -6.47 -22.01
CA ASP A 527 -20.58 -5.08 -21.89
C ASP A 527 -21.31 -4.73 -20.58
N LEU A 528 -21.59 -5.73 -19.72
CA LEU A 528 -22.11 -5.48 -18.37
C LEU A 528 -21.06 -4.89 -17.42
N ILE A 529 -19.77 -5.05 -17.75
CA ILE A 529 -18.65 -4.51 -16.98
C ILE A 529 -17.99 -3.43 -17.80
N GLU A 530 -17.62 -2.32 -17.16
CA GLU A 530 -16.88 -1.24 -17.81
C GLU A 530 -15.55 -1.74 -18.38
N ASP A 531 -14.99 -1.01 -19.35
CA ASP A 531 -13.72 -1.40 -19.95
C ASP A 531 -12.57 -1.37 -18.94
N ILE A 532 -11.63 -2.29 -19.10
CA ILE A 532 -10.47 -2.42 -18.23
C ILE A 532 -9.53 -1.23 -18.47
N ILE A 533 -9.01 -0.65 -17.40
CA ILE A 533 -8.00 0.42 -17.48
C ILE A 533 -6.84 0.15 -16.51
N GLY A 534 -5.73 0.85 -16.66
CA GLY A 534 -4.65 0.88 -15.69
C GLY A 534 -4.44 2.26 -15.08
N GLY A 535 -3.18 2.60 -14.79
CA GLY A 535 -2.76 3.90 -14.29
C GLY A 535 -2.99 4.10 -12.80
N ILE A 536 -3.23 5.35 -12.38
CA ILE A 536 -3.44 5.71 -10.97
C ILE A 536 -4.85 6.28 -10.81
N SER A 537 -5.58 5.83 -9.79
CA SER A 537 -6.85 6.43 -9.36
C SER A 537 -6.66 7.20 -8.05
N ARG A 538 -7.26 8.39 -7.95
CA ARG A 538 -7.29 9.21 -6.72
C ARG A 538 -8.69 9.25 -6.14
N TYR A 539 -8.79 8.98 -4.84
CA TYR A 539 -9.97 9.17 -4.01
C TYR A 539 -9.67 10.31 -3.03
N LYS A 540 -10.27 11.48 -3.25
CA LYS A 540 -9.99 12.68 -2.45
C LYS A 540 -10.97 12.81 -1.29
N PRO A 541 -10.61 13.49 -0.19
CA PRO A 541 -11.56 13.89 0.85
C PRO A 541 -12.67 14.80 0.28
N ILE A 542 -13.91 14.64 0.78
CA ILE A 542 -15.05 15.52 0.44
C ILE A 542 -15.62 16.27 1.65
N ARG A 543 -15.12 15.97 2.86
CA ARG A 543 -15.47 16.63 4.12
C ARG A 543 -14.20 16.83 4.93
N ASN A 544 -13.47 17.90 4.61
CA ASN A 544 -12.19 18.20 5.24
C ASN A 544 -12.38 18.57 6.72
N ASP A 545 -13.53 19.13 7.09
CA ASP A 545 -13.89 19.37 8.49
C ASP A 545 -13.96 18.07 9.31
N LEU A 546 -14.49 16.98 8.74
CA LEU A 546 -14.51 15.68 9.41
C LEU A 546 -13.11 15.04 9.48
N LEU A 547 -12.24 15.31 8.49
CA LEU A 547 -10.83 14.90 8.59
C LEU A 547 -10.10 15.65 9.72
N VAL A 548 -10.35 16.96 9.89
CA VAL A 548 -9.82 17.74 11.02
C VAL A 548 -10.29 17.14 12.35
N ARG A 549 -11.58 16.80 12.45
CA ARG A 549 -12.17 16.14 13.61
C ARG A 549 -11.41 14.86 13.93
N ASP A 550 -11.35 13.92 13.00
CA ASP A 550 -10.77 12.59 13.22
C ASP A 550 -9.27 12.64 13.55
N ALA A 551 -8.50 13.47 12.83
CA ALA A 551 -7.09 13.68 13.13
C ALA A 551 -6.88 14.27 14.54
N SER A 552 -7.70 15.24 14.93
CA SER A 552 -7.65 15.84 16.27
C SER A 552 -8.11 14.89 17.37
N CYS A 553 -9.10 14.03 17.12
CA CYS A 553 -9.54 13.01 18.05
C CYS A 553 -8.43 11.99 18.31
N ALA A 554 -7.82 11.47 17.24
CA ALA A 554 -6.70 10.53 17.33
C ALA A 554 -5.48 11.15 18.04
N ALA A 555 -5.15 12.41 17.72
CA ALA A 555 -4.06 13.13 18.37
C ALA A 555 -4.32 13.37 19.86
N GLY A 556 -5.56 13.75 20.21
CA GLY A 556 -5.99 13.92 21.59
C GLY A 556 -5.89 12.63 22.39
N ALA A 557 -6.45 11.53 21.89
CA ALA A 557 -6.38 10.21 22.53
C ALA A 557 -4.94 9.74 22.72
N ARG A 558 -4.09 9.92 21.71
CA ARG A 558 -2.66 9.57 21.79
C ARG A 558 -1.92 10.43 22.81
N ALA A 559 -2.15 11.73 22.86
CA ALA A 559 -1.56 12.61 23.87
C ALA A 559 -2.02 12.23 25.30
N GLN A 560 -3.29 11.80 25.48
CA GLN A 560 -3.76 11.27 26.75
C GLN A 560 -3.02 10.00 27.15
N ASN A 561 -2.94 9.02 26.24
CA ASN A 561 -2.21 7.77 26.51
C ASN A 561 -0.74 8.05 26.86
N ALA A 562 -0.06 8.88 26.07
CA ALA A 562 1.32 9.29 26.29
C ALA A 562 1.53 9.90 27.68
N ALA A 563 0.59 10.72 28.17
CA ALA A 563 0.66 11.31 29.51
C ALA A 563 0.70 10.23 30.62
N THR A 564 -0.03 9.12 30.42
CA THR A 564 -0.07 8.02 31.40
C THR A 564 1.22 7.22 31.44
N ILE A 565 1.95 7.13 30.32
CA ILE A 565 3.15 6.31 30.18
C ILE A 565 4.46 7.11 30.20
N ALA A 566 4.42 8.44 30.17
CA ALA A 566 5.60 9.29 29.98
C ALA A 566 6.76 8.99 30.95
N ASN A 567 6.45 8.60 32.18
CA ASN A 567 7.45 8.22 33.18
C ASN A 567 7.95 6.78 33.04
N SER A 568 7.07 5.84 32.68
CA SER A 568 7.39 4.40 32.61
C SER A 568 7.99 3.98 31.26
N ALA A 569 7.64 4.67 30.18
CA ALA A 569 8.05 4.40 28.81
C ALA A 569 8.32 5.72 28.05
N PRO A 570 9.36 6.49 28.43
CA PRO A 570 9.61 7.82 27.84
C PRO A 570 9.91 7.78 26.34
N ALA A 571 10.49 6.69 25.82
CA ALA A 571 10.71 6.53 24.39
C ALA A 571 9.38 6.45 23.62
N SER A 572 8.44 5.63 24.12
CA SER A 572 7.06 5.54 23.59
C SER A 572 6.36 6.90 23.64
N ALA A 573 6.42 7.61 24.76
CA ALA A 573 5.79 8.93 24.88
C ALA A 573 6.41 9.98 23.93
N ASN A 574 7.72 9.95 23.69
CA ASN A 574 8.35 10.82 22.70
C ASN A 574 7.92 10.48 21.26
N GLN A 575 7.69 9.20 20.97
CA GLN A 575 7.18 8.77 19.68
C GLN A 575 5.73 9.22 19.47
N ASP A 576 4.91 9.11 20.52
CA ASP A 576 3.54 9.63 20.52
C ASP A 576 3.52 11.14 20.31
N ILE A 577 4.44 11.89 20.93
CA ILE A 577 4.59 13.34 20.70
C ILE A 577 4.85 13.65 19.22
N ARG A 578 5.72 12.90 18.54
CA ARG A 578 5.98 13.08 17.10
C ARG A 578 4.72 12.82 16.27
N GLN A 579 4.03 11.71 16.53
CA GLN A 579 2.79 11.41 15.82
C GLN A 579 1.70 12.45 16.08
N VAL A 580 1.60 12.98 17.31
CA VAL A 580 0.68 14.08 17.62
C VAL A 580 1.01 15.33 16.81
N GLN A 581 2.30 15.66 16.62
CA GLN A 581 2.71 16.74 15.74
C GLN A 581 2.23 16.52 14.29
N VAL A 582 2.46 15.33 13.73
CA VAL A 582 2.00 14.97 12.38
C VAL A 582 0.49 15.15 12.21
N LEU A 583 -0.30 14.76 13.22
CA LEU A 583 -1.76 14.91 13.20
C LEU A 583 -2.22 16.37 13.39
N ILE A 584 -1.49 17.18 14.16
CA ILE A 584 -1.72 18.64 14.24
C ILE A 584 -1.49 19.27 12.87
N ASP A 585 -0.40 18.91 12.18
CA ASP A 585 -0.07 19.44 10.87
C ASP A 585 -1.09 19.02 9.81
N GLN A 586 -1.55 17.76 9.83
CA GLN A 586 -2.65 17.30 8.98
C GLN A 586 -3.96 18.07 9.27
N SER A 587 -4.28 18.30 10.54
CA SER A 587 -5.46 19.06 10.95
C SER A 587 -5.41 20.50 10.43
N ARG A 588 -4.25 21.16 10.52
CA ARG A 588 -4.07 22.53 9.98
C ARG A 588 -4.24 22.58 8.46
N ALA A 589 -3.61 21.65 7.73
CA ALA A 589 -3.73 21.58 6.29
C ALA A 589 -5.18 21.35 5.85
N SER A 590 -5.89 20.48 6.56
CA SER A 590 -7.30 20.14 6.31
C SER A 590 -8.25 21.29 6.68
N LEU A 591 -7.97 22.05 7.74
CA LEU A 591 -8.74 23.26 8.10
C LEU A 591 -8.71 24.32 7.00
N ALA A 592 -7.55 24.52 6.37
CA ALA A 592 -7.42 25.46 5.27
C ALA A 592 -8.27 25.04 4.06
N ARG A 593 -8.32 23.74 3.77
CA ARG A 593 -9.18 23.16 2.72
C ARG A 593 -10.66 23.23 3.08
N ALA A 594 -11.03 22.89 4.31
CA ALA A 594 -12.40 22.98 4.81
C ALA A 594 -12.98 24.40 4.67
N LEU A 595 -12.16 25.44 4.91
CA LEU A 595 -12.56 26.83 4.65
C LEU A 595 -12.74 27.13 3.15
N SER A 596 -11.82 26.65 2.32
CA SER A 596 -11.83 26.85 0.87
C SER A 596 -13.04 26.17 0.21
N ASP A 597 -13.37 24.97 0.67
CA ASP A 597 -14.44 24.12 0.12
C ASP A 597 -15.82 24.50 0.68
N GLY A 598 -15.85 25.29 1.76
CA GLY A 598 -17.08 25.77 2.39
C GLY A 598 -17.66 24.81 3.43
N ASP A 599 -16.90 23.79 3.84
CA ASP A 599 -17.24 22.90 4.96
C ASP A 599 -17.33 23.68 6.28
N LEU A 600 -16.49 24.72 6.45
CA LEU A 600 -16.45 25.57 7.63
C LEU A 600 -16.42 27.06 7.28
N GLU A 601 -17.03 27.88 8.12
CA GLU A 601 -16.90 29.35 8.06
C GLU A 601 -15.58 29.83 8.70
N ALA A 602 -15.13 31.03 8.31
CA ALA A 602 -13.88 31.62 8.81
C ALA A 602 -13.81 31.75 10.36
N GLY A 603 -14.93 32.09 11.01
CA GLY A 603 -14.97 32.30 12.46
C GLY A 603 -14.69 31.02 13.29
N PRO A 604 -15.34 29.88 12.99
CA PRO A 604 -14.94 28.57 13.49
C PRO A 604 -13.47 28.24 13.22
N VAL A 605 -12.98 28.42 11.99
CA VAL A 605 -11.59 28.10 11.60
C VAL A 605 -10.56 28.86 12.43
N ASP A 606 -10.75 30.16 12.65
CA ASP A 606 -9.84 30.97 13.48
C ASP A 606 -9.73 30.44 14.92
N ARG A 607 -10.85 29.95 15.48
CA ARG A 607 -10.86 29.38 16.85
C ARG A 607 -10.16 28.02 16.89
N LEU A 608 -10.43 27.15 15.93
CA LEU A 608 -9.81 25.82 15.87
C LEU A 608 -8.30 25.93 15.64
N ASN A 609 -7.85 26.84 14.78
CA ASN A 609 -6.42 27.14 14.60
C ASN A 609 -5.77 27.62 15.90
N ALA A 610 -6.43 28.49 16.66
CA ALA A 610 -5.89 28.95 17.94
C ALA A 610 -5.75 27.80 18.97
N ASP A 611 -6.67 26.84 18.96
CA ASP A 611 -6.59 25.66 19.83
C ASP A 611 -5.46 24.71 19.38
N LEU A 612 -5.28 24.51 18.06
CA LEU A 612 -4.15 23.74 17.50
C LEU A 612 -2.79 24.39 17.82
N ASP A 613 -2.67 25.70 17.64
CA ASP A 613 -1.45 26.46 17.98
C ASP A 613 -1.11 26.34 19.46
N ALA A 614 -2.12 26.39 20.32
CA ALA A 614 -1.92 26.22 21.75
C ALA A 614 -1.58 24.77 22.13
N ALA A 615 -2.11 23.78 21.42
CA ALA A 615 -1.75 22.38 21.60
C ALA A 615 -0.29 22.12 21.20
N GLU A 616 0.15 22.62 20.04
CA GLU A 616 1.54 22.53 19.59
C GLU A 616 2.50 23.24 20.55
N ALA A 617 2.14 24.42 21.06
CA ALA A 617 2.97 25.14 22.02
C ALA A 617 3.16 24.39 23.35
N ASP A 618 2.15 23.61 23.75
CA ASP A 618 2.19 22.77 24.95
C ASP A 618 2.84 21.38 24.67
N LEU A 619 3.02 20.99 23.40
CA LEU A 619 3.43 19.64 22.98
C LEU A 619 4.85 19.30 23.45
N SER A 620 4.90 18.65 24.61
CA SER A 620 6.12 18.25 25.30
C SER A 620 5.77 17.18 26.34
N ILE A 621 6.78 16.44 26.82
CA ILE A 621 6.58 15.42 27.86
C ILE A 621 5.83 15.96 29.08
N THR A 622 6.08 17.21 29.48
CA THR A 622 5.41 17.84 30.64
C THR A 622 4.06 18.48 30.31
N GLY A 623 3.74 18.66 29.03
CA GLY A 623 2.52 19.34 28.55
C GLY A 623 1.53 18.42 27.83
N LEU A 624 1.68 17.10 27.93
CA LEU A 624 0.79 16.13 27.28
C LEU A 624 -0.68 16.26 27.71
N GLU A 625 -0.96 16.46 29.00
CA GLU A 625 -2.34 16.64 29.50
C GLU A 625 -3.05 17.87 28.91
N PRO A 626 -2.48 19.10 28.97
CA PRO A 626 -3.10 20.26 28.34
C PRO A 626 -3.15 20.15 26.81
N THR A 627 -2.14 19.56 26.17
CA THR A 627 -2.15 19.25 24.73
C THR A 627 -3.37 18.40 24.38
N ALA A 628 -3.56 17.29 25.09
CA ALA A 628 -4.67 16.39 24.88
C ALA A 628 -6.04 17.06 25.05
N ALA A 629 -6.20 17.87 26.10
CA ALA A 629 -7.45 18.57 26.37
C ALA A 629 -7.83 19.55 25.23
N ARG A 630 -6.85 20.23 24.61
CA ARG A 630 -7.07 21.12 23.48
C ARG A 630 -7.42 20.38 22.21
N LEU A 631 -6.68 19.32 21.89
CA LEU A 631 -6.97 18.49 20.71
C LEU A 631 -8.35 17.84 20.79
N LEU A 632 -8.73 17.34 21.97
CA LEU A 632 -10.08 16.84 22.19
C LEU A 632 -11.14 17.94 22.16
N SER A 633 -10.80 19.19 22.49
CA SER A 633 -11.71 20.32 22.31
C SER A 633 -11.96 20.60 20.82
N VAL A 634 -10.92 20.55 19.97
CA VAL A 634 -11.05 20.64 18.50
C VAL A 634 -11.91 19.50 17.97
N CYS A 635 -11.61 18.27 18.35
CA CYS A 635 -12.38 17.07 18.04
C CYS A 635 -13.88 17.22 18.39
N ASN A 636 -14.21 17.66 19.60
CA ASN A 636 -15.62 17.78 20.04
C ASN A 636 -16.36 18.99 19.45
N ALA A 637 -15.66 19.93 18.80
CA ALA A 637 -16.25 21.11 18.19
C ALA A 637 -16.77 20.88 16.76
N LEU A 638 -16.39 19.75 16.16
CA LEU A 638 -16.70 19.30 14.80
C LEU A 638 -17.49 17.99 14.87
#